data_AF-A0A7C9P067-F1
#
_entry.id   AF-A0A7C9P067-F1
#
_cell.length_a   1.000
_cell.length_b   1.000
_cell.length_c   1.000
_cell.angle_alpha   90.00
_cell.angle_beta   90.00
_cell.angle_gamma   90.00
#
_symmetry.space_group_name_H-M   'P 1'
#
loop_
_entity.id
_entity.type
_entity.pdbx_description
1 polymer ?
#
loop_
_entity_poly.entity_id
_entity_poly.type
_entity_poly.pdbx_seq_one_letter_code
_entity_poly.pdbx_strand_id
1 'polypeptide(L)'
;MAPLSNPQQSCVTIIRISPLPPSLKHEPNAIYGVVVTRSPAVSGAVVIPPKRSAAYRLVVARRPAAAGATAPERAGFGWRAHASKRENRGERNAMASTVDNTARPALDRRRFLQAAAALSAVSAVGLAGCDNTLKEVDDPADDATQAEGDEPKREVPTAKALEGGEWITFNCTTGTCAYRCHNQAYVVDGIIVRQGTGNTHPDSVDYPQLRPCIKGMSTRRFVTGVERLKYPMKRKSWQPGGGEGVNAHLRGADEWERISWDDAIDMIASEFTRIRDAYGNRSFLALGELEPKINGGLVGSPILNALGGCLTTWGQASQGGFPVVARQMRGAWSSGVADSQDRIALRHAKLIVFWGTNPAWTASGGNMWHFLNAKKAGGAKVIFVDPYFHQSAQAIADEWIPCRPGTDGALLEALAYEMIVNDLQDQEFLDAHCLGFDADHMPEDARSEENFKDYILGTYDGVPKTPEYASAICGTPVETIKSFAREIATTKPMAWKSSGAPARTYYGNRYAQLFFTVGWMTGNVGVLGAEISAGASNPNSQLGTPGGTPMVSFGSTGYKYAPNPICTEPRGGSKVQNGAFNPEEEYGIPFSETFKAIVEGEYSVPGPNGEKKPCDIRCIVRDTIHQPANQQSGGIWVEPAFRKETVEFVLIQDRYLVPDAQYADILLPVTTTLEEELCCCGFLAPAEICLAGRRVIEPYFESKSDPEVYFMLCDKLGIGEDVAPRITVKQAEFKKIAGATILQEDGSRAPLVTITQADLDEYGVEGEPHEGIVALDEFLKNGGYQLERKDGDHFMNIFDKAFVEDPEANPVATTSGKYEIYCQSLKDYYDRACFNDIDALPKYKACPEGYERAKTEDEYRFQLITAHVIRHSHSSFAHVKQLDEIFANDLLMSAYDAKQAGFKKGDWVLVTTKEGGAVARRVNPMPHLMPGVVILGQGNWRKIDQQTGVDVGANANTLCKSDLLGDGYQSYNSNLVKIERYVGEELLPEYKRAPLTAGL
;
A
#
# COMPACT_ATOMS: atom_id res chain seq x y z
N MET A 1 -58.78 -14.80 5.11
CA MET A 1 -58.85 -16.06 5.89
C MET A 1 -57.92 -17.07 5.23
N ALA A 2 -57.28 -17.91 6.06
CA ALA A 2 -56.44 -19.06 5.71
C ALA A 2 -55.10 -18.78 4.95
N PRO A 3 -54.00 -19.50 5.25
CA PRO A 3 -52.65 -19.18 4.78
C PRO A 3 -52.03 -20.30 3.91
N LEU A 4 -50.76 -20.15 3.50
CA LEU A 4 -49.85 -21.29 3.32
C LEU A 4 -48.37 -20.86 3.47
N SER A 5 -47.56 -21.78 3.96
CA SER A 5 -46.22 -21.55 4.53
C SER A 5 -45.09 -22.13 3.69
N ASN A 6 -43.96 -21.43 3.54
CA ASN A 6 -42.63 -22.07 3.56
C ASN A 6 -41.47 -21.04 3.68
N PRO A 7 -40.54 -21.17 4.65
CA PRO A 7 -39.22 -20.55 4.59
C PRO A 7 -38.18 -21.55 4.08
N GLN A 8 -37.58 -21.31 2.91
CA GLN A 8 -36.43 -22.10 2.46
C GLN A 8 -35.15 -21.63 3.16
N GLN A 9 -34.50 -22.54 3.88
CA GLN A 9 -33.20 -22.32 4.50
C GLN A 9 -32.10 -22.17 3.44
N SER A 10 -31.40 -21.04 3.45
CA SER A 10 -30.14 -20.86 2.74
C SER A 10 -29.02 -21.64 3.44
N CYS A 11 -28.66 -22.81 2.92
CA CYS A 11 -27.52 -23.59 3.42
C CYS A 11 -26.19 -22.92 3.04
N VAL A 12 -25.70 -22.02 3.89
CA VAL A 12 -24.29 -21.62 3.89
C VAL A 12 -23.46 -22.79 4.42
N THR A 13 -22.58 -23.35 3.58
CA THR A 13 -21.73 -24.47 3.97
C THR A 13 -20.50 -23.96 4.73
N ILE A 14 -20.51 -24.07 6.06
CA ILE A 14 -19.32 -23.85 6.88
C ILE A 14 -18.41 -25.07 6.75
N ILE A 15 -17.24 -24.91 6.12
CA ILE A 15 -16.23 -25.98 6.01
C ILE A 15 -15.25 -25.85 7.18
N ARG A 16 -15.41 -26.68 8.22
CA ARG A 16 -14.33 -26.94 9.17
C ARG A 16 -13.34 -27.93 8.56
N ILE A 17 -12.11 -27.49 8.33
CA ILE A 17 -11.01 -28.36 7.87
C ILE A 17 -10.43 -29.08 9.09
N SER A 18 -10.50 -30.41 9.11
CA SER A 18 -9.84 -31.24 10.12
C SER A 18 -8.40 -31.59 9.70
N PRO A 19 -7.43 -31.66 10.63
CA PRO A 19 -6.04 -31.97 10.30
C PRO A 19 -5.85 -33.43 9.86
N LEU A 20 -4.96 -33.64 8.88
CA LEU A 20 -4.53 -34.95 8.40
C LEU A 20 -3.50 -35.62 9.36
N PRO A 21 -3.41 -36.96 9.39
CA PRO A 21 -2.61 -37.69 10.38
C PRO A 21 -1.08 -37.58 10.18
N PRO A 22 -0.28 -37.74 11.26
CA PRO A 22 1.12 -37.31 11.32
C PRO A 22 2.14 -38.34 10.80
N SER A 23 1.99 -38.80 9.56
CA SER A 23 2.93 -39.76 8.95
C SER A 23 3.32 -39.40 7.52
N LEU A 24 4.00 -38.26 7.36
CA LEU A 24 4.84 -37.90 6.20
C LEU A 24 5.66 -36.65 6.60
N LYS A 25 6.93 -36.83 6.97
CA LYS A 25 7.90 -35.75 7.22
C LYS A 25 9.22 -36.06 6.51
N HIS A 26 9.82 -35.00 5.99
CA HIS A 26 11.14 -34.92 5.33
C HIS A 26 11.23 -35.45 3.88
N GLU A 27 11.11 -34.52 2.92
CA GLU A 27 12.16 -34.20 1.94
C GLU A 27 11.93 -32.76 1.41
N PRO A 28 12.99 -31.93 1.21
CA PRO A 28 12.86 -30.62 0.58
C PRO A 28 12.96 -30.72 -0.95
N ASN A 29 12.14 -29.94 -1.67
CA ASN A 29 12.03 -29.83 -3.14
C ASN A 29 11.14 -30.88 -3.85
N ALA A 30 9.84 -30.88 -3.53
CA ALA A 30 8.80 -31.44 -4.40
C ALA A 30 7.84 -30.34 -4.87
N ILE A 31 7.56 -30.29 -6.18
CA ILE A 31 6.55 -29.41 -6.78
C ILE A 31 5.18 -30.10 -6.63
N TYR A 32 4.30 -29.55 -5.81
CA TYR A 32 2.97 -30.13 -5.57
C TYR A 32 1.93 -29.61 -6.57
N GLY A 33 1.72 -30.35 -7.66
CA GLY A 33 0.59 -30.16 -8.56
C GLY A 33 -0.71 -30.76 -7.98
N VAL A 34 -1.78 -29.98 -7.92
CA VAL A 34 -3.10 -30.46 -7.47
C VAL A 34 -3.79 -31.21 -8.60
N VAL A 35 -3.84 -32.54 -8.51
CA VAL A 35 -4.61 -33.38 -9.43
C VAL A 35 -6.01 -33.62 -8.86
N VAL A 36 -7.04 -33.04 -9.48
CA VAL A 36 -8.44 -33.30 -9.14
C VAL A 36 -8.96 -34.50 -9.95
N THR A 37 -8.89 -35.69 -9.37
CA THR A 37 -9.60 -36.86 -9.91
C THR A 37 -11.06 -36.86 -9.46
N ARG A 38 -12.00 -36.70 -10.40
CA ARG A 38 -13.40 -37.06 -10.16
C ARG A 38 -13.52 -38.58 -10.09
N SER A 39 -14.24 -39.09 -9.10
CA SER A 39 -14.77 -40.46 -9.09
C SER A 39 -16.27 -40.42 -8.79
N PRO A 40 -17.12 -41.21 -9.49
CA PRO A 40 -18.57 -41.11 -9.37
C PRO A 40 -19.11 -41.84 -8.13
N ALA A 41 -20.33 -41.47 -7.73
CA ALA A 41 -21.00 -42.01 -6.55
C ALA A 41 -21.38 -43.49 -6.70
N VAL A 42 -21.30 -44.23 -5.59
CA VAL A 42 -22.05 -45.48 -5.37
C VAL A 42 -22.70 -45.42 -3.99
N SER A 43 -23.95 -45.87 -3.93
CA SER A 43 -24.83 -45.85 -2.75
C SER A 43 -24.50 -46.95 -1.74
N GLY A 44 -24.82 -46.70 -0.46
CA GLY A 44 -24.76 -47.73 0.58
C GLY A 44 -25.13 -47.21 1.97
N ALA A 45 -26.40 -47.34 2.36
CA ALA A 45 -26.86 -46.99 3.70
C ALA A 45 -26.67 -48.16 4.67
N VAL A 46 -26.11 -47.90 5.86
CA VAL A 46 -26.19 -48.81 7.02
C VAL A 46 -26.42 -47.97 8.29
N VAL A 47 -27.42 -48.35 9.09
CA VAL A 47 -27.81 -47.71 10.35
C VAL A 47 -27.58 -48.69 11.50
N ILE A 48 -26.73 -48.35 12.48
CA ILE A 48 -26.64 -49.01 13.81
C ILE A 48 -26.35 -47.92 14.89
N PRO A 49 -26.90 -47.99 16.12
CA PRO A 49 -27.19 -46.83 16.97
C PRO A 49 -26.19 -46.60 18.15
N PRO A 50 -26.33 -45.53 18.97
CA PRO A 50 -25.28 -45.09 19.90
C PRO A 50 -25.25 -45.84 21.23
N LYS A 51 -24.08 -45.88 21.89
CA LYS A 51 -23.93 -46.29 23.30
C LYS A 51 -23.59 -45.11 24.22
N ARG A 52 -24.12 -45.18 25.44
CA ARG A 52 -24.10 -44.13 26.46
C ARG A 52 -22.84 -44.16 27.35
N SER A 53 -22.65 -43.02 28.02
CA SER A 53 -22.20 -42.85 29.41
C SER A 53 -20.81 -43.32 29.86
N ALA A 54 -20.03 -42.36 30.37
CA ALA A 54 -19.68 -42.34 31.79
C ALA A 54 -19.59 -40.89 32.28
N ALA A 55 -20.01 -40.64 33.52
CA ALA A 55 -19.86 -39.35 34.20
C ALA A 55 -19.16 -39.59 35.54
N TYR A 56 -18.31 -38.65 35.97
CA TYR A 56 -17.84 -38.55 37.35
C TYR A 56 -17.83 -37.09 37.80
N ARG A 57 -18.02 -36.87 39.11
CA ARG A 57 -18.39 -35.59 39.74
C ARG A 57 -17.63 -35.43 41.06
N LEU A 58 -17.31 -34.17 41.42
CA LEU A 58 -16.76 -33.72 42.73
C LEU A 58 -15.33 -34.24 43.07
N VAL A 59 -14.54 -33.60 43.94
CA VAL A 59 -14.84 -32.77 45.14
C VAL A 59 -14.00 -31.48 45.20
N VAL A 60 -14.55 -30.44 45.86
CA VAL A 60 -13.93 -29.13 46.17
C VAL A 60 -13.25 -29.15 47.55
N ALA A 61 -12.13 -28.43 47.73
CA ALA A 61 -11.64 -27.96 49.03
C ALA A 61 -11.14 -26.50 48.96
N ARG A 62 -11.28 -25.73 50.06
CA ARG A 62 -11.03 -24.27 50.15
C ARG A 62 -10.03 -23.91 51.25
N ARG A 63 -9.09 -22.98 50.93
CA ARG A 63 -8.53 -21.88 51.78
C ARG A 63 -7.77 -22.27 53.09
N PRO A 64 -7.10 -21.33 53.83
CA PRO A 64 -6.96 -19.85 53.65
C PRO A 64 -5.53 -19.23 53.71
N ALA A 65 -5.45 -17.94 53.32
CA ALA A 65 -4.67 -16.76 53.81
C ALA A 65 -3.34 -16.93 54.62
N ALA A 66 -2.34 -16.01 54.61
CA ALA A 66 -2.38 -14.55 54.58
C ALA A 66 -0.98 -13.87 54.44
N ALA A 67 -0.96 -12.60 54.00
CA ALA A 67 -0.08 -11.46 54.36
C ALA A 67 1.47 -11.56 54.46
N GLY A 68 2.17 -10.50 53.98
CA GLY A 68 3.56 -10.20 54.38
C GLY A 68 4.33 -9.31 53.38
N ALA A 69 4.50 -8.02 53.70
CA ALA A 69 5.12 -7.01 52.83
C ALA A 69 6.67 -7.01 52.82
N THR A 70 7.22 -6.02 52.09
CA THR A 70 8.57 -5.41 52.11
C THR A 70 9.67 -5.94 51.17
N ALA A 71 10.06 -5.06 50.24
CA ALA A 71 11.40 -4.89 49.66
C ALA A 71 12.38 -4.28 50.73
N PRO A 72 13.71 -4.06 50.50
CA PRO A 72 14.35 -3.83 49.19
C PRO A 72 15.82 -4.31 49.01
N GLU A 73 16.42 -3.81 47.92
CA GLU A 73 17.85 -3.53 47.67
C GLU A 73 18.86 -4.64 47.27
N ARG A 74 19.24 -4.53 45.98
CA ARG A 74 20.61 -4.49 45.43
C ARG A 74 21.78 -4.81 46.37
N ALA A 75 22.61 -5.79 45.97
CA ALA A 75 24.02 -5.62 45.53
C ALA A 75 24.84 -6.90 45.76
N GLY A 76 25.90 -7.12 44.97
CA GLY A 76 26.95 -8.09 45.32
C GLY A 76 27.46 -8.98 44.18
N PHE A 77 28.53 -8.52 43.52
CA PHE A 77 29.37 -9.35 42.64
C PHE A 77 29.90 -10.62 43.35
N GLY A 78 30.03 -11.73 42.62
CA GLY A 78 30.50 -13.00 43.18
C GLY A 78 31.11 -13.97 42.16
N TRP A 79 32.08 -13.53 41.35
CA TRP A 79 32.88 -14.46 40.54
C TRP A 79 33.77 -15.35 41.43
N ARG A 80 33.72 -16.67 41.23
CA ARG A 80 34.91 -17.54 41.33
C ARG A 80 34.69 -18.89 40.66
N ALA A 81 35.57 -19.22 39.72
CA ALA A 81 35.66 -20.54 39.12
C ALA A 81 36.36 -21.54 40.05
N HIS A 82 36.13 -22.83 39.86
CA HIS A 82 37.19 -23.84 39.97
C HIS A 82 36.88 -25.07 39.11
N ALA A 83 37.92 -25.64 38.50
CA ALA A 83 37.84 -26.82 37.65
C ALA A 83 38.69 -27.97 38.18
N SER A 84 38.20 -29.20 38.03
CA SER A 84 38.96 -30.47 38.00
C SER A 84 38.07 -31.52 37.31
N LYS A 85 38.40 -32.10 36.15
CA LYS A 85 39.48 -33.01 35.71
C LYS A 85 39.34 -34.49 36.15
N ARG A 86 39.12 -35.34 35.13
CA ARG A 86 39.41 -36.80 35.03
C ARG A 86 38.48 -37.71 35.87
N GLU A 87 38.23 -38.98 35.52
CA GLU A 87 39.04 -39.98 34.78
C GLU A 87 38.38 -40.64 33.55
N ASN A 88 38.95 -41.76 33.07
CA ASN A 88 38.89 -42.26 31.69
C ASN A 88 38.99 -43.82 31.65
N ARG A 89 38.74 -44.44 30.48
CA ARG A 89 38.72 -45.89 30.12
C ARG A 89 37.41 -46.63 30.48
N GLY A 90 36.90 -47.57 29.67
CA GLY A 90 37.25 -47.94 28.29
C GLY A 90 37.03 -49.43 27.95
N GLU A 91 36.43 -49.71 26.77
CA GLU A 91 36.59 -50.94 25.96
C GLU A 91 36.01 -52.28 26.50
N ARG A 92 35.63 -53.32 25.71
CA ARG A 92 35.62 -53.57 24.24
C ARG A 92 34.68 -54.77 23.90
N ASN A 93 34.06 -54.79 22.70
CA ASN A 93 33.81 -55.96 21.81
C ASN A 93 32.89 -57.16 22.26
N ALA A 94 32.24 -57.96 21.38
CA ALA A 94 32.03 -57.92 19.91
C ALA A 94 30.98 -58.96 19.39
N MET A 95 30.43 -58.70 18.18
CA MET A 95 30.04 -59.67 17.10
C MET A 95 28.92 -60.74 17.31
N ALA A 96 28.21 -61.26 16.29
CA ALA A 96 28.10 -60.92 14.84
C ALA A 96 26.90 -61.64 14.15
N SER A 97 26.45 -61.11 13.00
CA SER A 97 26.09 -61.83 11.75
C SER A 97 25.54 -60.84 10.70
N THR A 98 26.33 -60.39 9.71
CA THR A 98 26.29 -60.80 8.27
C THR A 98 24.92 -60.58 7.57
N VAL A 99 24.78 -59.87 6.45
CA VAL A 99 25.51 -59.97 5.16
C VAL A 99 25.60 -58.63 4.40
N ASP A 100 26.61 -58.50 3.52
CA ASP A 100 26.94 -57.38 2.60
C ASP A 100 26.96 -57.94 1.14
N ASN A 101 26.85 -57.23 0.00
CA ASN A 101 27.01 -55.81 -0.36
C ASN A 101 26.21 -55.47 -1.65
N THR A 102 25.72 -54.22 -1.83
CA THR A 102 25.81 -53.50 -3.13
C THR A 102 25.73 -51.99 -2.95
N ALA A 103 26.80 -51.28 -3.34
CA ALA A 103 26.89 -49.82 -3.30
C ALA A 103 25.89 -49.10 -4.25
N ARG A 104 25.45 -47.90 -3.86
CA ARG A 104 24.88 -46.88 -4.75
C ARG A 104 25.70 -45.58 -4.64
N PRO A 105 26.10 -44.95 -5.75
CA PRO A 105 26.95 -43.76 -5.71
C PRO A 105 26.18 -42.50 -5.32
N ALA A 106 26.83 -41.59 -4.60
CA ALA A 106 26.30 -40.25 -4.36
C ALA A 106 26.13 -39.47 -5.68
N LEU A 107 25.07 -38.65 -5.76
CA LEU A 107 24.72 -37.89 -6.96
C LEU A 107 25.57 -36.61 -7.07
N ASP A 108 26.57 -36.66 -7.94
CA ASP A 108 27.26 -35.46 -8.48
C ASP A 108 26.31 -34.66 -9.39
N ARG A 109 26.33 -33.34 -9.22
CA ARG A 109 25.71 -32.29 -10.06
C ARG A 109 25.83 -32.58 -11.56
N ARG A 110 26.94 -33.17 -12.02
CA ARG A 110 27.18 -33.53 -13.43
C ARG A 110 26.28 -34.67 -13.94
N ARG A 111 25.91 -35.63 -13.09
CA ARG A 111 24.96 -36.72 -13.42
C ARG A 111 23.51 -36.28 -13.28
N PHE A 112 23.19 -35.36 -12.38
CA PHE A 112 21.86 -34.76 -12.30
C PHE A 112 21.47 -34.07 -13.62
N LEU A 113 22.38 -33.30 -14.21
CA LEU A 113 22.17 -32.65 -15.51
C LEU A 113 21.99 -33.64 -16.67
N GLN A 114 22.70 -34.78 -16.65
CA GLN A 114 22.52 -35.85 -17.64
C GLN A 114 21.18 -36.59 -17.47
N ALA A 115 20.72 -36.79 -16.23
CA ALA A 115 19.40 -37.37 -15.96
C ALA A 115 18.26 -36.44 -16.40
N ALA A 116 18.38 -35.14 -16.16
CA ALA A 116 17.42 -34.13 -16.62
C ALA A 116 17.30 -34.09 -18.16
N ALA A 117 18.42 -34.25 -18.88
CA ALA A 117 18.45 -34.31 -20.34
C ALA A 117 17.90 -35.64 -20.93
N ALA A 118 17.78 -36.70 -20.13
CA ALA A 118 17.19 -37.97 -20.57
C ALA A 118 15.68 -38.05 -20.30
N LEU A 119 15.19 -37.38 -19.25
CA LEU A 119 13.77 -37.34 -18.89
C LEU A 119 12.91 -36.52 -19.85
N SER A 120 13.50 -35.60 -20.61
CA SER A 120 12.82 -34.83 -21.68
C SER A 120 12.49 -35.66 -22.93
N ALA A 121 13.00 -36.89 -23.07
CA ALA A 121 12.79 -37.72 -24.26
C ALA A 121 11.69 -38.80 -24.11
N VAL A 122 11.14 -39.02 -22.90
CA VAL A 122 10.26 -40.17 -22.61
C VAL A 122 8.84 -39.75 -22.16
N SER A 123 8.62 -38.49 -21.81
CA SER A 123 7.30 -37.95 -21.42
C SER A 123 6.36 -37.64 -22.61
N ALA A 124 6.77 -37.91 -23.85
CA ALA A 124 6.02 -37.55 -25.06
C ALA A 124 4.86 -38.50 -25.45
N VAL A 125 4.64 -39.61 -24.72
CA VAL A 125 3.58 -40.59 -25.05
C VAL A 125 2.80 -41.01 -23.80
N GLY A 126 1.72 -40.29 -23.49
CA GLY A 126 0.76 -40.76 -22.49
C GLY A 126 -0.02 -39.71 -21.67
N LEU A 127 -0.58 -38.67 -22.29
CA LEU A 127 -1.73 -37.90 -21.77
C LEU A 127 -2.28 -36.93 -22.85
N ALA A 128 -2.89 -37.48 -23.90
CA ALA A 128 -3.62 -36.67 -24.87
C ALA A 128 -4.92 -36.15 -24.22
N GLY A 129 -4.99 -34.86 -23.89
CA GLY A 129 -6.14 -34.30 -23.19
C GLY A 129 -6.03 -32.88 -22.61
N CYS A 130 -4.86 -32.23 -22.66
CA CYS A 130 -4.70 -30.79 -22.44
C CYS A 130 -3.57 -30.28 -23.34
N ASP A 131 -3.87 -29.36 -24.25
CA ASP A 131 -2.90 -28.85 -25.22
C ASP A 131 -2.02 -27.77 -24.59
N ASN A 132 -1.04 -28.21 -23.80
CA ASN A 132 0.03 -27.39 -23.22
C ASN A 132 1.28 -27.40 -24.13
N THR A 133 1.07 -27.33 -25.45
CA THR A 133 2.12 -26.87 -26.33
C THR A 133 2.43 -25.42 -25.99
N LEU A 134 3.67 -25.15 -25.56
CA LEU A 134 4.22 -23.81 -25.64
C LEU A 134 4.19 -23.41 -27.12
N LYS A 135 3.17 -22.63 -27.50
CA LYS A 135 3.26 -21.88 -28.74
C LYS A 135 4.43 -20.92 -28.58
N GLU A 136 5.35 -20.94 -29.53
CA GLU A 136 6.20 -19.78 -29.76
C GLU A 136 5.26 -18.60 -29.94
N VAL A 137 5.42 -17.60 -29.09
CA VAL A 137 4.64 -16.36 -29.19
C VAL A 137 5.34 -15.56 -30.26
N ASP A 138 4.75 -15.48 -31.45
CA ASP A 138 5.12 -14.48 -32.45
C ASP A 138 5.10 -13.11 -31.74
N ASP A 139 6.24 -12.42 -31.73
CA ASP A 139 6.37 -11.16 -30.99
C ASP A 139 5.44 -10.13 -31.67
N PRO A 140 4.46 -9.53 -30.96
CA PRO A 140 3.54 -8.56 -31.57
C PRO A 140 4.24 -7.30 -32.09
N ALA A 141 5.55 -7.16 -31.90
CA ALA A 141 6.38 -6.16 -32.56
C ALA A 141 6.60 -6.43 -34.06
N ASP A 142 6.66 -7.69 -34.51
CA ASP A 142 6.95 -8.03 -35.92
C ASP A 142 5.75 -7.77 -36.85
N ASP A 143 4.51 -7.93 -36.37
CA ASP A 143 3.28 -7.76 -37.18
C ASP A 143 2.90 -6.28 -37.44
N ALA A 144 3.56 -5.32 -36.77
CA ALA A 144 3.25 -3.90 -36.90
C ALA A 144 4.05 -3.17 -37.99
N THR A 145 5.03 -3.82 -38.63
CA THR A 145 5.94 -3.19 -39.60
C THR A 145 6.06 -3.96 -40.92
N GLN A 146 5.00 -3.99 -41.72
CA GLN A 146 5.15 -4.10 -43.19
C GLN A 146 5.46 -2.74 -43.83
N ALA A 147 6.56 -2.14 -43.37
CA ALA A 147 7.25 -1.07 -44.06
C ALA A 147 8.67 -1.56 -44.35
N GLU A 148 9.04 -1.67 -45.62
CA GLU A 148 10.32 -2.24 -46.04
C GLU A 148 11.49 -1.39 -45.53
N GLY A 149 12.23 -1.90 -44.54
CA GLY A 149 13.44 -1.28 -43.99
C GLY A 149 14.31 -2.31 -43.29
N ASP A 150 15.62 -2.29 -43.56
CA ASP A 150 16.62 -3.21 -42.99
C ASP A 150 16.90 -2.94 -41.50
N GLU A 151 15.95 -3.25 -40.61
CA GLU A 151 16.28 -3.41 -39.18
C GLU A 151 16.85 -4.82 -38.91
N PRO A 152 18.05 -4.94 -38.28
CA PRO A 152 18.67 -6.23 -38.03
C PRO A 152 17.90 -7.01 -36.96
N LYS A 153 17.43 -8.22 -37.32
CA LYS A 153 16.82 -9.15 -36.36
C LYS A 153 17.69 -9.31 -35.13
N ARG A 154 17.15 -8.98 -33.96
CA ARG A 154 17.87 -8.95 -32.69
C ARG A 154 18.22 -10.37 -32.24
N GLU A 155 19.43 -10.84 -32.56
CA GLU A 155 19.94 -12.13 -32.11
C GLU A 155 19.83 -12.26 -30.59
N VAL A 156 19.23 -13.35 -30.12
CA VAL A 156 19.20 -13.69 -28.69
C VAL A 156 20.63 -14.12 -28.30
N PRO A 157 21.30 -13.43 -27.34
CA PRO A 157 22.69 -13.74 -27.01
C PRO A 157 22.87 -15.19 -26.58
N THR A 158 23.85 -15.87 -27.17
CA THR A 158 24.20 -17.24 -26.77
C THR A 158 24.59 -17.29 -25.28
N ALA A 159 24.44 -18.44 -24.62
CA ALA A 159 24.78 -18.57 -23.20
C ALA A 159 26.22 -18.16 -22.84
N LYS A 160 27.14 -18.19 -23.83
CA LYS A 160 28.55 -17.77 -23.70
C LYS A 160 28.75 -16.26 -23.87
N ALA A 161 27.83 -15.57 -24.54
CA ALA A 161 27.74 -14.11 -24.57
C ALA A 161 27.06 -13.53 -23.31
N LEU A 162 26.82 -14.36 -22.30
CA LEU A 162 26.29 -14.00 -20.98
C LEU A 162 27.30 -14.33 -19.85
N GLU A 163 28.58 -14.45 -20.20
CA GLU A 163 29.70 -14.65 -19.26
C GLU A 163 30.54 -13.37 -19.18
N GLY A 164 31.14 -13.06 -18.03
CA GLY A 164 32.04 -11.91 -17.84
C GLY A 164 31.42 -10.63 -17.27
N GLY A 165 30.11 -10.59 -17.05
CA GLY A 165 29.42 -9.46 -16.42
C GLY A 165 29.54 -9.36 -14.89
N GLU A 166 29.12 -8.22 -14.33
CA GLU A 166 29.06 -7.92 -12.88
C GLU A 166 27.63 -8.04 -12.33
N TRP A 167 27.50 -8.40 -11.04
CA TRP A 167 26.26 -8.22 -10.28
C TRP A 167 26.25 -6.87 -9.55
N ILE A 168 25.38 -5.96 -9.96
CA ILE A 168 25.24 -4.61 -9.39
C ILE A 168 23.96 -4.53 -8.56
N THR A 169 24.09 -4.05 -7.32
CA THR A 169 23.00 -3.81 -6.36
C THR A 169 22.28 -2.50 -6.66
N PHE A 170 20.94 -2.52 -6.62
CA PHE A 170 20.10 -1.35 -6.83
C PHE A 170 18.76 -1.42 -6.09
N ASN A 171 18.14 -0.27 -5.85
CA ASN A 171 16.81 -0.18 -5.26
C ASN A 171 15.71 -0.14 -6.34
N CYS A 172 14.49 -0.58 -6.02
CA CYS A 172 13.40 -0.52 -7.01
C CYS A 172 13.06 0.93 -7.40
N THR A 173 13.01 1.21 -8.70
CA THR A 173 12.89 2.55 -9.32
C THR A 173 11.67 3.37 -8.95
N THR A 174 10.59 2.75 -8.49
CA THR A 174 9.31 3.47 -8.33
C THR A 174 9.23 4.18 -7.00
N GLY A 175 9.34 5.51 -7.03
CA GLY A 175 9.00 6.37 -5.90
C GLY A 175 7.55 6.27 -5.41
N THR A 176 6.65 5.68 -6.21
CA THR A 176 5.26 5.39 -5.86
C THR A 176 5.06 4.08 -5.09
N CYS A 177 6.12 3.33 -4.77
CA CYS A 177 6.02 2.12 -3.94
C CYS A 177 6.92 2.26 -2.70
N ALA A 178 6.29 2.26 -1.52
CA ALA A 178 6.94 2.50 -0.23
C ALA A 178 8.06 1.53 0.16
N TYR A 179 8.18 0.35 -0.47
CA TYR A 179 9.17 -0.67 -0.07
C TYR A 179 10.52 -0.59 -0.82
N ARG A 180 10.59 0.19 -1.93
CA ARG A 180 11.69 0.26 -2.93
C ARG A 180 12.74 -0.89 -2.86
N CYS A 181 12.29 -2.11 -3.08
CA CYS A 181 12.97 -3.34 -2.64
C CYS A 181 14.45 -3.46 -3.07
N HIS A 182 15.23 -4.23 -2.32
CA HIS A 182 16.58 -4.64 -2.73
C HIS A 182 16.52 -5.50 -4.01
N ASN A 183 17.29 -5.13 -5.03
CA ASN A 183 17.43 -5.87 -6.29
C ASN A 183 18.91 -5.99 -6.67
N GLN A 184 19.21 -6.98 -7.51
CA GLN A 184 20.53 -7.12 -8.16
C GLN A 184 20.35 -7.25 -9.67
N ALA A 185 21.18 -6.61 -10.47
CA ALA A 185 21.22 -6.72 -11.93
C ALA A 185 22.50 -7.42 -12.34
N TYR A 186 22.41 -8.41 -13.24
CA TYR A 186 23.59 -8.94 -13.92
C TYR A 186 23.78 -8.16 -15.22
N VAL A 187 24.87 -7.40 -15.31
CA VAL A 187 25.17 -6.48 -16.39
C VAL A 187 26.34 -7.01 -17.22
N VAL A 188 26.13 -7.16 -18.52
CA VAL A 188 27.16 -7.52 -19.51
C VAL A 188 27.17 -6.40 -20.55
N ASP A 189 28.34 -5.80 -20.81
CA ASP A 189 28.52 -4.71 -21.78
C ASP A 189 27.50 -3.56 -21.65
N GLY A 190 27.21 -3.14 -20.41
CA GLY A 190 26.24 -2.09 -20.10
C GLY A 190 24.76 -2.51 -20.22
N ILE A 191 24.46 -3.77 -20.53
CA ILE A 191 23.11 -4.30 -20.72
C ILE A 191 22.72 -5.19 -19.55
N ILE A 192 21.57 -4.90 -18.93
CA ILE A 192 20.94 -5.80 -17.94
C ILE A 192 20.45 -7.06 -18.67
N VAL A 193 21.07 -8.21 -18.40
CA VAL A 193 20.69 -9.50 -19.00
C VAL A 193 19.97 -10.44 -18.03
N ARG A 194 20.19 -10.29 -16.71
CA ARG A 194 19.44 -11.00 -15.65
C ARG A 194 19.14 -10.08 -14.48
N GLN A 195 18.14 -10.46 -13.68
CA GLN A 195 17.81 -9.78 -12.43
C GLN A 195 17.73 -10.81 -11.29
N GLY A 196 18.18 -10.40 -10.11
CA GLY A 196 18.31 -11.19 -8.88
C GLY A 196 17.87 -10.40 -7.64
N THR A 197 18.20 -10.93 -6.47
CA THR A 197 17.67 -10.52 -5.16
C THR A 197 18.76 -10.58 -4.09
N GLY A 198 18.53 -9.95 -2.94
CA GLY A 198 19.48 -9.94 -1.83
C GLY A 198 19.85 -11.34 -1.34
N ASN A 199 21.15 -11.61 -1.26
CA ASN A 199 21.75 -12.89 -0.91
C ASN A 199 22.98 -12.72 0.01
N THR A 200 23.07 -11.58 0.70
CA THR A 200 24.22 -11.15 1.52
C THR A 200 24.44 -12.00 2.78
N HIS A 201 23.38 -12.61 3.32
CA HIS A 201 23.44 -13.51 4.48
C HIS A 201 22.49 -14.72 4.30
N PRO A 202 22.60 -15.79 5.13
CA PRO A 202 21.64 -16.88 5.16
C PRO A 202 20.23 -16.39 5.54
N ASP A 203 19.19 -16.99 4.93
CA ASP A 203 17.79 -16.64 5.19
C ASP A 203 17.26 -17.31 6.46
N SER A 204 16.69 -16.52 7.38
CA SER A 204 16.13 -17.02 8.64
C SER A 204 14.97 -16.15 9.14
N VAL A 205 14.19 -16.62 10.13
CA VAL A 205 13.07 -15.87 10.71
C VAL A 205 13.54 -14.58 11.40
N ASP A 206 14.70 -14.64 12.03
CA ASP A 206 15.31 -13.56 12.82
C ASP A 206 16.15 -12.61 11.94
N TYR A 207 16.79 -13.13 10.89
CA TYR A 207 17.54 -12.35 9.88
C TYR A 207 17.11 -12.77 8.46
N PRO A 208 16.02 -12.18 7.91
CA PRO A 208 15.43 -12.58 6.63
C PRO A 208 16.08 -11.91 5.43
N GLN A 209 16.28 -12.66 4.34
CA GLN A 209 16.76 -12.08 3.07
C GLN A 209 15.73 -11.14 2.44
N LEU A 210 16.20 -9.98 1.97
CA LEU A 210 15.37 -8.98 1.33
C LEU A 210 15.00 -9.37 -0.09
N ARG A 211 13.70 -9.51 -0.35
CA ARG A 211 13.15 -10.00 -1.63
C ARG A 211 12.26 -8.97 -2.31
N PRO A 212 12.48 -8.67 -3.60
CA PRO A 212 11.58 -7.85 -4.39
C PRO A 212 10.29 -8.62 -4.71
N CYS A 213 9.18 -7.89 -4.79
CA CYS A 213 7.95 -8.41 -5.37
C CYS A 213 8.08 -8.55 -6.90
N ILE A 214 7.08 -9.15 -7.55
CA ILE A 214 7.08 -9.35 -9.02
C ILE A 214 7.23 -8.06 -9.83
N LYS A 215 6.76 -6.93 -9.31
CA LYS A 215 6.98 -5.59 -9.89
C LYS A 215 8.46 -5.22 -9.86
N GLY A 216 9.10 -5.36 -8.70
CA GLY A 216 10.55 -5.17 -8.53
C GLY A 216 11.35 -6.08 -9.46
N MET A 217 11.05 -7.38 -9.51
CA MET A 217 11.66 -8.33 -10.47
C MET A 217 11.42 -7.99 -11.96
N SER A 218 10.54 -7.03 -12.26
CA SER A 218 10.25 -6.54 -13.60
C SER A 218 10.89 -5.18 -13.88
N THR A 219 11.70 -4.61 -12.98
CA THR A 219 12.34 -3.29 -13.17
C THR A 219 13.17 -3.21 -14.46
N ARG A 220 13.81 -4.29 -14.90
CA ARG A 220 14.43 -4.37 -16.24
C ARG A 220 13.46 -3.97 -17.36
N ARG A 221 12.24 -4.52 -17.36
CA ARG A 221 11.19 -4.24 -18.37
C ARG A 221 10.52 -2.88 -18.17
N PHE A 222 10.49 -2.38 -16.95
CA PHE A 222 10.04 -1.02 -16.62
C PHE A 222 10.96 0.01 -17.29
N VAL A 223 12.27 -0.06 -17.04
CA VAL A 223 13.27 0.92 -17.53
C VAL A 223 13.45 0.85 -19.05
N THR A 224 13.58 -0.36 -19.62
CA THR A 224 13.70 -0.53 -21.08
C THR A 224 12.33 -0.67 -21.78
N GLY A 225 11.27 -0.11 -21.21
CA GLY A 225 9.92 -0.18 -21.75
C GLY A 225 9.75 0.69 -23.00
N VAL A 226 8.83 0.31 -23.89
CA VAL A 226 8.53 1.07 -25.13
C VAL A 226 8.00 2.49 -24.87
N GLU A 227 7.42 2.72 -23.70
CA GLU A 227 6.90 4.03 -23.28
C GLU A 227 7.99 5.02 -22.79
N ARG A 228 9.27 4.61 -22.76
CA ARG A 228 10.38 5.42 -22.21
C ARG A 228 10.62 6.67 -23.05
N LEU A 229 10.48 7.84 -22.43
CA LEU A 229 10.82 9.13 -23.03
C LEU A 229 12.33 9.20 -23.27
N LYS A 230 12.73 9.67 -24.47
CA LYS A 230 14.12 9.65 -24.96
C LYS A 230 14.75 11.03 -25.07
N TYR A 231 13.95 12.02 -25.46
CA TYR A 231 14.37 13.38 -25.83
C TYR A 231 13.35 14.39 -25.29
N PRO A 232 13.74 15.68 -25.13
CA PRO A 232 12.77 16.77 -24.97
C PRO A 232 11.83 16.82 -26.18
N MET A 233 10.52 16.89 -25.93
CA MET A 233 9.50 16.95 -26.98
C MET A 233 8.62 18.19 -26.78
N LYS A 234 8.27 18.86 -27.88
CA LYS A 234 7.27 19.92 -27.92
C LYS A 234 6.02 19.40 -28.61
N ARG A 235 4.85 19.82 -28.15
CA ARG A 235 3.60 19.59 -28.86
C ARG A 235 3.54 20.48 -30.11
N LYS A 236 3.30 19.89 -31.28
CA LYS A 236 3.55 20.51 -32.59
C LYS A 236 2.67 21.73 -32.85
N SER A 237 1.39 21.69 -32.48
CA SER A 237 0.47 22.82 -32.70
C SER A 237 0.59 23.91 -31.63
N TRP A 238 1.38 23.72 -30.57
CA TRP A 238 1.56 24.71 -29.51
C TRP A 238 2.64 25.73 -29.85
N GLN A 239 2.41 26.99 -29.50
CA GLN A 239 3.36 28.09 -29.59
C GLN A 239 3.35 28.91 -28.30
N PRO A 240 4.52 29.37 -27.80
CA PRO A 240 4.59 30.26 -26.63
C PRO A 240 3.94 31.61 -26.93
N GLY A 241 3.53 32.33 -25.88
CA GLY A 241 2.88 33.64 -25.95
C GLY A 241 1.38 33.66 -25.61
N GLY A 242 0.73 32.49 -25.50
CA GLY A 242 -0.70 32.38 -25.19
C GLY A 242 -1.64 32.61 -26.39
N GLY A 243 -2.93 32.82 -26.11
CA GLY A 243 -3.95 33.09 -27.15
C GLY A 243 -4.19 31.90 -28.10
N GLU A 244 -4.43 32.19 -29.39
CA GLU A 244 -4.71 31.16 -30.42
C GLU A 244 -3.56 30.14 -30.56
N GLY A 245 -2.32 30.52 -30.24
CA GLY A 245 -1.16 29.63 -30.25
C GLY A 245 -1.22 28.48 -29.23
N VAL A 246 -2.08 28.56 -28.22
CA VAL A 246 -2.24 27.52 -27.19
C VAL A 246 -2.83 26.24 -27.78
N ASN A 247 -3.83 26.35 -28.67
CA ASN A 247 -4.51 25.19 -29.27
C ASN A 247 -4.90 24.09 -28.25
N ALA A 248 -5.45 24.49 -27.08
CA ALA A 248 -5.69 23.60 -25.95
C ALA A 248 -6.57 22.39 -26.29
N HIS A 249 -7.51 22.54 -27.22
CA HIS A 249 -8.42 21.49 -27.68
C HIS A 249 -7.71 20.28 -28.34
N LEU A 250 -6.46 20.44 -28.80
CA LEU A 250 -5.67 19.34 -29.39
C LEU A 250 -4.83 18.55 -28.37
N ARG A 251 -4.69 19.01 -27.12
CA ARG A 251 -3.94 18.25 -26.09
C ARG A 251 -4.52 16.83 -25.93
N GLY A 252 -3.65 15.83 -25.91
CA GLY A 252 -4.04 14.41 -25.92
C GLY A 252 -4.41 13.82 -27.29
N ALA A 253 -4.37 14.61 -28.38
CA ALA A 253 -4.67 14.17 -29.74
C ALA A 253 -3.72 14.75 -30.82
N ASP A 254 -2.75 15.57 -30.41
CA ASP A 254 -1.82 16.29 -31.29
C ASP A 254 -0.55 15.48 -31.61
N GLU A 255 0.19 15.93 -32.62
CA GLU A 255 1.52 15.44 -32.97
C GLU A 255 2.62 16.09 -32.11
N TRP A 256 3.80 15.48 -32.09
CA TRP A 256 4.96 15.94 -31.34
C TRP A 256 6.17 16.19 -32.24
N GLU A 257 7.04 17.09 -31.82
CA GLU A 257 8.34 17.34 -32.42
C GLU A 257 9.45 17.24 -31.37
N ARG A 258 10.59 16.64 -31.73
CA ARG A 258 11.79 16.64 -30.87
C ARG A 258 12.42 18.03 -30.91
N ILE A 259 12.76 18.56 -29.74
CA ILE A 259 13.48 19.83 -29.57
C ILE A 259 14.79 19.59 -28.82
N SER A 260 15.69 20.57 -28.80
CA SER A 260 16.89 20.50 -27.96
C SER A 260 16.56 20.80 -26.49
N TRP A 261 17.46 20.43 -25.58
CA TRP A 261 17.35 20.84 -24.17
C TRP A 261 17.39 22.36 -24.01
N ASP A 262 18.22 23.06 -24.79
CA ASP A 262 18.33 24.52 -24.72
C ASP A 262 17.02 25.18 -25.18
N ASP A 263 16.44 24.75 -26.31
CA ASP A 263 15.14 25.23 -26.78
C ASP A 263 14.02 24.99 -25.74
N ALA A 264 14.02 23.81 -25.11
CA ALA A 264 13.03 23.46 -24.09
C ALA A 264 13.13 24.37 -22.87
N ILE A 265 14.34 24.55 -22.33
CA ILE A 265 14.61 25.41 -21.17
C ILE A 265 14.30 26.87 -21.48
N ASP A 266 14.62 27.35 -22.68
CA ASP A 266 14.31 28.70 -23.14
C ASP A 266 12.80 28.95 -23.25
N MET A 267 12.04 28.03 -23.84
CA MET A 267 10.58 28.13 -23.95
C MET A 267 9.91 28.07 -22.57
N ILE A 268 10.33 27.15 -21.69
CA ILE A 268 9.79 27.03 -20.32
C ILE A 268 10.06 28.33 -19.53
N ALA A 269 11.29 28.82 -19.53
CA ALA A 269 11.66 30.02 -18.78
C ALA A 269 10.93 31.27 -19.30
N SER A 270 10.74 31.37 -20.62
CA SER A 270 9.96 32.42 -21.26
C SER A 270 8.50 32.40 -20.82
N GLU A 271 7.84 31.24 -20.89
CA GLU A 271 6.43 31.12 -20.50
C GLU A 271 6.19 31.27 -19.00
N PHE A 272 7.08 30.74 -18.15
CA PHE A 272 7.03 30.98 -16.71
C PHE A 272 7.17 32.49 -16.38
N THR A 273 8.09 33.19 -17.05
CA THR A 273 8.25 34.64 -16.90
C THR A 273 6.99 35.38 -17.35
N ARG A 274 6.49 35.09 -18.57
CA ARG A 274 5.30 35.73 -19.15
C ARG A 274 4.06 35.52 -18.28
N ILE A 275 3.79 34.29 -17.85
CA ILE A 275 2.59 33.94 -17.08
C ILE A 275 2.65 34.55 -15.67
N ARG A 276 3.81 34.52 -15.01
CA ARG A 276 4.02 35.23 -13.73
C ARG A 276 3.74 36.73 -13.88
N ASP A 277 4.33 37.37 -14.88
CA ASP A 277 4.29 38.83 -15.03
C ASP A 277 2.91 39.32 -15.48
N ALA A 278 2.13 38.50 -16.20
CA ALA A 278 0.78 38.82 -16.66
C ALA A 278 -0.34 38.46 -15.66
N TYR A 279 -0.23 37.33 -14.95
CA TYR A 279 -1.31 36.74 -14.14
C TYR A 279 -0.96 36.51 -12.67
N GLY A 280 0.32 36.63 -12.30
CA GLY A 280 0.81 36.41 -10.94
C GLY A 280 0.89 34.92 -10.55
N ASN A 281 1.65 34.63 -9.49
CA ASN A 281 2.04 33.27 -9.14
C ASN A 281 0.89 32.33 -8.72
N ARG A 282 -0.30 32.86 -8.37
CA ARG A 282 -1.51 32.03 -8.12
C ARG A 282 -2.04 31.34 -9.38
N SER A 283 -1.58 31.73 -10.57
CA SER A 283 -1.95 31.12 -11.84
C SER A 283 -1.17 29.83 -12.18
N PHE A 284 -0.11 29.53 -11.44
CA PHE A 284 0.59 28.24 -11.54
C PHE A 284 -0.05 27.20 -10.62
N LEU A 285 -0.19 25.98 -11.14
CA LEU A 285 -0.57 24.80 -10.36
C LEU A 285 0.54 23.75 -10.44
N ALA A 286 1.14 23.42 -9.28
CA ALA A 286 1.99 22.25 -9.16
C ALA A 286 1.12 20.99 -8.94
N LEU A 287 1.27 20.01 -9.83
CA LEU A 287 0.70 18.67 -9.73
C LEU A 287 1.81 17.64 -9.55
N GLY A 288 1.59 16.66 -8.67
CA GLY A 288 2.65 15.69 -8.34
C GLY A 288 3.80 16.33 -7.55
N GLU A 289 4.93 15.64 -7.51
CA GLU A 289 6.07 15.92 -6.65
C GLU A 289 7.40 15.61 -7.37
N LEU A 290 8.47 16.34 -7.04
CA LEU A 290 9.83 16.02 -7.52
C LEU A 290 10.35 14.72 -6.89
N GLU A 291 11.15 13.92 -7.62
CA GLU A 291 11.80 12.74 -7.01
C GLU A 291 12.85 13.18 -5.95
N PRO A 292 12.80 12.67 -4.70
CA PRO A 292 13.64 13.13 -3.57
C PRO A 292 15.12 12.68 -3.65
N LYS A 293 15.78 13.02 -4.76
CA LYS A 293 17.20 12.73 -5.04
C LYS A 293 18.12 13.59 -4.17
N ILE A 294 17.87 14.90 -4.01
CA ILE A 294 18.74 15.78 -3.20
C ILE A 294 18.26 15.95 -1.75
N ASN A 295 16.96 16.11 -1.52
CA ASN A 295 16.38 16.22 -0.18
C ASN A 295 15.33 15.14 0.05
N GLY A 296 15.13 14.72 1.29
CA GLY A 296 14.04 13.82 1.68
C GLY A 296 12.70 14.56 1.81
N GLY A 297 11.61 13.80 1.76
CA GLY A 297 10.24 14.32 1.85
C GLY A 297 9.54 14.39 0.50
N LEU A 298 8.29 14.86 0.53
CA LEU A 298 7.47 15.13 -0.65
C LEU A 298 7.41 16.65 -0.81
N VAL A 299 7.94 17.17 -1.91
CA VAL A 299 7.90 18.59 -2.25
C VAL A 299 7.18 18.69 -3.60
N GLY A 300 6.33 19.69 -3.77
CA GLY A 300 5.56 19.92 -5.01
C GLY A 300 6.47 20.23 -6.19
N SER A 301 6.49 21.50 -6.63
CA SER A 301 7.38 21.94 -7.71
C SER A 301 8.41 22.97 -7.22
N PRO A 302 9.65 22.54 -6.90
CA PRO A 302 10.68 23.45 -6.40
C PRO A 302 11.00 24.63 -7.32
N ILE A 303 10.84 24.48 -8.64
CA ILE A 303 11.08 25.59 -9.58
C ILE A 303 10.03 26.68 -9.44
N LEU A 304 8.76 26.32 -9.28
CA LEU A 304 7.68 27.27 -9.02
C LEU A 304 7.82 27.92 -7.64
N ASN A 305 8.22 27.15 -6.62
CA ASN A 305 8.53 27.72 -5.31
C ASN A 305 9.65 28.77 -5.38
N ALA A 306 10.74 28.47 -6.08
CA ALA A 306 11.87 29.39 -6.28
C ALA A 306 11.51 30.63 -7.14
N LEU A 307 10.46 30.55 -7.97
CA LEU A 307 9.86 31.69 -8.68
C LEU A 307 8.87 32.51 -7.84
N GLY A 308 8.71 32.20 -6.55
CA GLY A 308 7.81 32.91 -5.63
C GLY A 308 6.46 32.23 -5.42
N GLY A 309 6.38 30.91 -5.62
CA GLY A 309 5.25 30.08 -5.22
C GLY A 309 4.24 29.73 -6.32
N CYS A 310 3.31 28.86 -5.95
CA CYS A 310 2.22 28.40 -6.80
C CYS A 310 1.03 27.92 -5.96
N LEU A 311 -0.12 27.68 -6.59
CA LEU A 311 -1.15 26.82 -5.98
C LEU A 311 -0.68 25.35 -6.04
N THR A 312 -0.99 24.60 -5.00
CA THR A 312 -0.75 23.14 -4.91
C THR A 312 -2.05 22.42 -4.53
N THR A 313 -1.97 21.14 -4.18
CA THR A 313 -3.13 20.35 -3.73
C THR A 313 -3.02 19.89 -2.28
N TRP A 314 -4.12 20.04 -1.52
CA TRP A 314 -4.23 19.55 -0.15
C TRP A 314 -5.35 18.50 -0.01
N GLY A 315 -5.28 17.66 1.01
CA GLY A 315 -6.13 16.47 1.12
C GLY A 315 -5.30 15.19 1.01
N GLN A 316 -5.95 14.02 0.97
CA GLN A 316 -5.24 12.73 0.92
C GLN A 316 -6.08 11.59 0.32
N ALA A 317 -5.35 10.55 -0.11
CA ALA A 317 -5.88 9.43 -0.90
C ALA A 317 -5.66 8.05 -0.24
N SER A 318 -5.00 7.99 0.90
CA SER A 318 -4.35 6.76 1.39
C SER A 318 -4.94 6.26 2.70
N GLN A 319 -5.20 7.17 3.64
CA GLN A 319 -5.56 6.82 5.02
C GLN A 319 -7.06 6.98 5.30
N GLY A 320 -7.82 7.65 4.43
CA GLY A 320 -9.24 7.88 4.67
C GLY A 320 -9.49 8.68 5.95
N GLY A 321 -10.61 8.50 6.63
CA GLY A 321 -10.94 9.25 7.85
C GLY A 321 -10.03 9.03 9.09
N PHE A 322 -8.98 8.21 9.03
CA PHE A 322 -8.14 7.90 10.20
C PHE A 322 -7.31 9.07 10.78
N PRO A 323 -6.63 9.95 10.01
CA PRO A 323 -5.60 10.85 10.56
C PRO A 323 -6.09 11.80 11.66
N VAL A 324 -7.16 12.55 11.40
CA VAL A 324 -7.74 13.47 12.40
C VAL A 324 -8.39 12.70 13.55
N VAL A 325 -9.15 11.64 13.24
CA VAL A 325 -9.83 10.82 14.26
C VAL A 325 -8.83 10.21 15.25
N ALA A 326 -7.73 9.64 14.75
CA ALA A 326 -6.65 9.11 15.57
C ALA A 326 -5.99 10.19 16.44
N ARG A 327 -5.68 11.36 15.87
CA ARG A 327 -5.07 12.47 16.61
C ARG A 327 -5.95 12.96 17.76
N GLN A 328 -7.24 13.12 17.54
CA GLN A 328 -8.14 13.66 18.56
C GLN A 328 -8.49 12.60 19.61
N MET A 329 -8.85 11.37 19.21
CA MET A 329 -9.25 10.32 20.15
C MET A 329 -8.07 9.63 20.89
N ARG A 330 -6.85 9.68 20.32
CA ARG A 330 -5.66 8.98 20.87
C ARG A 330 -4.46 9.87 21.15
N GLY A 331 -4.50 11.15 20.76
CA GLY A 331 -3.41 12.11 20.92
C GLY A 331 -2.30 12.05 19.84
N ALA A 332 -2.35 11.08 18.92
CA ALA A 332 -1.27 10.85 17.95
C ALA A 332 -1.78 10.31 16.61
N TRP A 333 -0.99 10.51 15.55
CA TRP A 333 -1.11 9.74 14.31
C TRP A 333 0.25 9.58 13.63
N SER A 334 0.71 8.34 13.63
CA SER A 334 2.00 7.90 13.06
C SER A 334 1.83 7.22 11.70
N SER A 335 0.66 7.32 11.07
CA SER A 335 0.20 6.42 9.99
C SER A 335 0.21 4.93 10.37
N GLY A 336 0.16 4.58 11.66
CA GLY A 336 0.19 3.20 12.17
C GLY A 336 1.59 2.65 12.49
N VAL A 337 2.64 3.46 12.36
CA VAL A 337 4.05 3.06 12.55
C VAL A 337 4.42 2.87 14.03
N ALA A 338 3.92 3.74 14.91
CA ALA A 338 4.07 3.61 16.36
C ALA A 338 3.04 2.61 16.94
N ASP A 339 1.84 2.60 16.36
CA ASP A 339 0.67 1.82 16.80
C ASP A 339 0.75 0.32 16.48
N SER A 340 1.72 -0.09 15.63
CA SER A 340 1.91 -1.48 15.24
C SER A 340 3.02 -2.16 16.03
N GLN A 341 2.82 -3.44 16.35
CA GLN A 341 3.88 -4.34 16.78
C GLN A 341 4.89 -4.50 15.65
N ASP A 342 6.18 -4.61 16.00
CA ASP A 342 7.21 -4.98 15.03
C ASP A 342 7.14 -6.48 14.69
N ARG A 343 7.89 -6.89 13.66
CA ARG A 343 7.85 -8.28 13.16
C ARG A 343 8.27 -9.35 14.18
N ILE A 344 9.06 -8.98 15.19
CA ILE A 344 9.51 -9.87 16.27
C ILE A 344 8.36 -10.05 17.26
N ALA A 345 7.84 -8.93 17.79
CA ALA A 345 6.77 -8.92 18.78
C ALA A 345 5.45 -9.54 18.26
N LEU A 346 5.12 -9.32 16.98
CA LEU A 346 3.94 -9.91 16.32
C LEU A 346 3.90 -11.45 16.37
N ARG A 347 5.04 -12.13 16.55
CA ARG A 347 5.09 -13.61 16.67
C ARG A 347 4.48 -14.13 17.97
N HIS A 348 4.26 -13.26 18.96
CA HIS A 348 3.65 -13.63 20.24
C HIS A 348 2.11 -13.67 20.16
N ALA A 349 1.52 -13.05 19.13
CA ALA A 349 0.08 -13.03 18.88
C ALA A 349 -0.57 -14.43 18.93
N LYS A 350 -1.82 -14.48 19.38
CA LYS A 350 -2.70 -15.67 19.33
C LYS A 350 -3.86 -15.50 18.35
N LEU A 351 -4.21 -14.25 18.06
CA LEU A 351 -5.16 -13.88 17.03
C LEU A 351 -4.61 -12.69 16.22
N ILE A 352 -4.80 -12.71 14.91
CA ILE A 352 -4.54 -11.58 14.01
C ILE A 352 -5.83 -11.32 13.23
N VAL A 353 -6.40 -10.13 13.39
CA VAL A 353 -7.59 -9.67 12.66
C VAL A 353 -7.16 -8.63 11.63
N PHE A 354 -7.46 -8.91 10.36
CA PHE A 354 -7.19 -8.02 9.23
C PHE A 354 -8.50 -7.42 8.70
N TRP A 355 -8.66 -6.12 8.80
CA TRP A 355 -9.78 -5.39 8.20
C TRP A 355 -9.35 -4.76 6.87
N GLY A 356 -10.01 -5.15 5.76
CA GLY A 356 -9.76 -4.60 4.42
C GLY A 356 -8.29 -4.64 3.97
N THR A 357 -7.52 -5.65 4.37
CA THR A 357 -6.04 -5.66 4.29
C THR A 357 -5.52 -6.83 3.45
N ASN A 358 -4.80 -6.54 2.36
CA ASN A 358 -4.44 -7.52 1.33
C ASN A 358 -2.93 -7.65 1.01
N PRO A 359 -2.06 -7.96 2.00
CA PRO A 359 -0.60 -7.89 1.87
C PRO A 359 0.00 -8.81 0.79
N ALA A 360 -0.66 -9.89 0.38
CA ALA A 360 -0.20 -10.74 -0.74
C ALA A 360 -0.25 -10.03 -2.12
N TRP A 361 -0.92 -8.88 -2.22
CA TRP A 361 -0.98 -8.03 -3.41
C TRP A 361 -0.27 -6.70 -3.21
N THR A 362 -0.52 -6.04 -2.08
CA THR A 362 -0.03 -4.68 -1.79
C THR A 362 1.36 -4.63 -1.17
N ALA A 363 1.81 -5.69 -0.49
CA ALA A 363 3.10 -5.76 0.19
C ALA A 363 3.79 -7.13 -0.03
N SER A 364 3.72 -7.65 -1.27
CA SER A 364 4.09 -9.03 -1.63
C SER A 364 5.60 -9.35 -1.65
N GLY A 365 6.41 -8.52 -1.00
CA GLY A 365 7.79 -8.82 -0.60
C GLY A 365 7.81 -9.47 0.80
N GLY A 366 8.30 -8.75 1.80
CA GLY A 366 8.50 -9.28 3.17
C GLY A 366 7.24 -9.40 4.05
N ASN A 367 6.30 -8.46 4.01
CA ASN A 367 5.24 -8.35 5.03
C ASN A 367 4.34 -9.59 5.12
N MET A 368 3.91 -10.12 3.97
CA MET A 368 3.14 -11.35 3.88
C MET A 368 3.87 -12.54 4.53
N TRP A 369 5.20 -12.59 4.43
CA TRP A 369 6.03 -13.63 5.02
C TRP A 369 6.15 -13.47 6.55
N HIS A 370 6.20 -12.25 7.08
CA HIS A 370 6.15 -12.01 8.53
C HIS A 370 4.82 -12.47 9.15
N PHE A 371 3.68 -12.18 8.52
CA PHE A 371 2.37 -12.68 8.95
C PHE A 371 2.27 -14.22 8.86
N LEU A 372 2.83 -14.82 7.81
CA LEU A 372 2.92 -16.28 7.68
C LEU A 372 3.76 -16.92 8.80
N ASN A 373 4.81 -16.24 9.26
CA ASN A 373 5.64 -16.71 10.38
C ASN A 373 4.94 -16.52 11.73
N ALA A 374 4.21 -15.43 11.96
CA ALA A 374 3.38 -15.27 13.17
C ALA A 374 2.34 -16.41 13.29
N LYS A 375 1.72 -16.79 12.17
CA LYS A 375 0.86 -17.99 12.11
C LYS A 375 1.62 -19.30 12.34
N LYS A 376 2.68 -19.58 11.58
CA LYS A 376 3.39 -20.88 11.60
C LYS A 376 4.21 -21.14 12.86
N ALA A 377 4.86 -20.12 13.42
CA ALA A 377 5.74 -20.24 14.57
C ALA A 377 5.06 -19.78 15.87
N GLY A 378 4.29 -18.68 15.82
CA GLY A 378 3.55 -18.14 16.98
C GLY A 378 2.26 -18.89 17.32
N GLY A 379 1.70 -19.59 16.33
CA GLY A 379 0.43 -20.32 16.45
C GLY A 379 -0.82 -19.43 16.33
N ALA A 380 -0.68 -18.22 15.79
CA ALA A 380 -1.79 -17.28 15.67
C ALA A 380 -2.89 -17.77 14.70
N LYS A 381 -4.15 -17.71 15.12
CA LYS A 381 -5.31 -17.74 14.21
C LYS A 381 -5.35 -16.44 13.41
N VAL A 382 -5.75 -16.49 12.15
CA VAL A 382 -5.88 -15.31 11.28
C VAL A 382 -7.30 -15.18 10.75
N ILE A 383 -7.92 -14.01 10.95
CA ILE A 383 -9.26 -13.66 10.47
C ILE A 383 -9.16 -12.47 9.52
N PHE A 384 -9.88 -12.53 8.39
CA PHE A 384 -10.04 -11.39 7.48
C PHE A 384 -11.48 -10.89 7.48
N VAL A 385 -11.68 -9.58 7.68
CA VAL A 385 -12.96 -8.88 7.50
C VAL A 385 -12.88 -8.11 6.18
N ASP A 386 -13.57 -8.60 5.15
CA ASP A 386 -13.44 -8.09 3.78
C ASP A 386 -14.64 -8.53 2.90
N PRO A 387 -15.14 -7.73 1.94
CA PRO A 387 -16.19 -8.15 1.00
C PRO A 387 -15.83 -9.30 0.03
N TYR A 388 -14.56 -9.71 -0.07
CA TYR A 388 -14.15 -10.84 -0.93
C TYR A 388 -13.00 -11.68 -0.35
N PHE A 389 -13.04 -12.99 -0.61
CA PHE A 389 -12.01 -13.92 -0.17
C PHE A 389 -10.77 -13.85 -1.09
N HIS A 390 -10.00 -12.77 -0.92
CA HIS A 390 -8.86 -12.41 -1.74
C HIS A 390 -7.60 -13.25 -1.47
N GLN A 391 -6.58 -13.10 -2.31
CA GLN A 391 -5.37 -13.95 -2.34
C GLN A 391 -4.63 -14.02 -0.99
N SER A 392 -4.58 -12.93 -0.22
CA SER A 392 -3.97 -12.95 1.12
C SER A 392 -4.75 -13.82 2.12
N ALA A 393 -6.08 -13.84 2.01
CA ALA A 393 -6.95 -14.67 2.83
C ALA A 393 -6.85 -16.13 2.38
N GLN A 394 -6.82 -16.39 1.07
CA GLN A 394 -6.51 -17.72 0.51
C GLN A 394 -5.15 -18.26 0.96
N ALA A 395 -4.17 -17.37 1.21
CA ALA A 395 -2.82 -17.77 1.63
C ALA A 395 -2.71 -18.11 3.13
N ILE A 396 -3.39 -17.39 4.02
CA ILE A 396 -3.21 -17.55 5.49
C ILE A 396 -4.47 -17.51 6.36
N ALA A 397 -5.67 -17.21 5.86
CA ALA A 397 -6.86 -17.13 6.71
C ALA A 397 -7.22 -18.49 7.33
N ASP A 398 -7.64 -18.47 8.60
CA ASP A 398 -8.45 -19.53 9.20
C ASP A 398 -9.94 -19.23 9.06
N GLU A 399 -10.30 -17.94 9.00
CA GLU A 399 -11.69 -17.49 8.87
C GLU A 399 -11.81 -16.21 8.02
N TRP A 400 -12.94 -16.09 7.33
CA TRP A 400 -13.31 -14.92 6.53
C TRP A 400 -14.70 -14.43 6.94
N ILE A 401 -14.78 -13.17 7.32
CA ILE A 401 -15.99 -12.47 7.76
C ILE A 401 -16.42 -11.54 6.60
N PRO A 402 -17.49 -11.88 5.86
CA PRO A 402 -17.93 -11.08 4.72
C PRO A 402 -18.70 -9.83 5.19
N CYS A 403 -18.15 -8.64 4.89
CA CYS A 403 -18.76 -7.34 5.22
C CYS A 403 -18.89 -6.47 3.97
N ARG A 404 -20.05 -5.82 3.76
CA ARG A 404 -20.29 -4.93 2.60
C ARG A 404 -19.51 -3.60 2.74
N PRO A 405 -19.01 -3.00 1.64
CA PRO A 405 -18.29 -1.72 1.71
C PRO A 405 -19.12 -0.61 2.36
N GLY A 406 -18.54 0.11 3.32
CA GLY A 406 -19.18 1.26 3.98
C GLY A 406 -20.25 0.87 5.01
N THR A 407 -20.33 -0.41 5.37
CA THR A 407 -21.23 -0.94 6.42
C THR A 407 -20.47 -1.49 7.63
N ASP A 408 -19.14 -1.37 7.60
CA ASP A 408 -18.20 -1.86 8.62
C ASP A 408 -18.51 -1.34 10.03
N GLY A 409 -19.02 -0.10 10.13
CA GLY A 409 -19.49 0.48 11.39
C GLY A 409 -20.64 -0.30 12.02
N ALA A 410 -21.64 -0.72 11.24
CA ALA A 410 -22.76 -1.51 11.75
C ALA A 410 -22.29 -2.89 12.26
N LEU A 411 -21.29 -3.49 11.60
CA LEU A 411 -20.65 -4.71 12.12
C LEU A 411 -19.97 -4.44 13.47
N LEU A 412 -19.14 -3.40 13.56
CA LEU A 412 -18.45 -3.00 14.79
C LEU A 412 -19.42 -2.74 15.96
N GLU A 413 -20.54 -2.07 15.72
CA GLU A 413 -21.57 -1.84 16.75
C GLU A 413 -22.19 -3.13 17.28
N ALA A 414 -22.43 -4.13 16.42
CA ALA A 414 -22.94 -5.42 16.87
C ALA A 414 -21.89 -6.30 17.56
N LEU A 415 -20.60 -6.12 17.25
CA LEU A 415 -19.52 -6.71 18.04
C LEU A 415 -19.48 -6.08 19.44
N ALA A 416 -19.63 -4.75 19.55
CA ALA A 416 -19.76 -4.07 20.82
C ALA A 416 -21.00 -4.53 21.61
N TYR A 417 -22.15 -4.67 20.94
CA TYR A 417 -23.38 -5.16 21.56
C TYR A 417 -23.20 -6.55 22.18
N GLU A 418 -22.67 -7.51 21.41
CA GLU A 418 -22.42 -8.86 21.90
C GLU A 418 -21.36 -8.91 23.00
N MET A 419 -20.35 -8.03 23.00
CA MET A 419 -19.44 -7.92 24.14
C MET A 419 -20.16 -7.42 25.40
N ILE A 420 -20.94 -6.34 25.29
CA ILE A 420 -21.64 -5.71 26.44
C ILE A 420 -22.69 -6.64 27.05
N VAL A 421 -23.56 -7.28 26.24
CA VAL A 421 -24.65 -8.13 26.79
C VAL A 421 -24.17 -9.47 27.36
N ASN A 422 -22.94 -9.88 27.04
CA ASN A 422 -22.32 -11.08 27.60
C ASN A 422 -21.23 -10.76 28.66
N ASP A 423 -21.01 -9.48 28.99
CA ASP A 423 -19.97 -8.99 29.90
C ASP A 423 -18.55 -9.49 29.53
N LEU A 424 -18.16 -9.23 28.28
CA LEU A 424 -16.88 -9.67 27.69
C LEU A 424 -15.89 -8.53 27.41
N GLN A 425 -16.32 -7.28 27.52
CA GLN A 425 -15.44 -6.11 27.39
C GLN A 425 -14.44 -6.03 28.55
N ASP A 426 -13.25 -5.51 28.28
CA ASP A 426 -12.24 -5.23 29.30
C ASP A 426 -12.60 -3.94 30.06
N GLN A 427 -13.52 -4.06 31.02
CA GLN A 427 -14.03 -2.91 31.78
C GLN A 427 -12.92 -2.24 32.60
N GLU A 428 -12.00 -3.01 33.21
CA GLU A 428 -10.86 -2.44 33.96
C GLU A 428 -9.98 -1.56 33.06
N PHE A 429 -9.71 -1.99 31.82
CA PHE A 429 -9.00 -1.15 30.84
C PHE A 429 -9.79 0.11 30.49
N LEU A 430 -11.09 -0.01 30.21
CA LEU A 430 -11.95 1.10 29.80
C LEU A 430 -12.07 2.18 30.89
N ASP A 431 -12.31 1.79 32.14
CA ASP A 431 -12.44 2.69 33.29
C ASP A 431 -11.13 3.48 33.53
N ALA A 432 -10.00 2.79 33.49
CA ALA A 432 -8.69 3.38 33.78
C ALA A 432 -8.13 4.21 32.61
N HIS A 433 -8.27 3.77 31.36
CA HIS A 433 -7.54 4.33 30.20
C HIS A 433 -8.43 5.01 29.16
N CYS A 434 -9.76 4.93 29.27
CA CYS A 434 -10.69 5.55 28.33
C CYS A 434 -11.60 6.60 29.00
N LEU A 435 -12.27 7.39 28.15
CA LEU A 435 -13.28 8.38 28.51
C LEU A 435 -14.52 8.22 27.62
N GLY A 436 -15.71 8.20 28.22
CA GLY A 436 -17.00 8.20 27.52
C GLY A 436 -17.55 6.84 27.09
N PHE A 437 -17.06 5.74 27.66
CA PHE A 437 -17.62 4.41 27.40
C PHE A 437 -19.03 4.27 27.99
N ASP A 438 -19.20 4.60 29.27
CA ASP A 438 -20.47 4.57 30.00
C ASP A 438 -20.67 5.84 30.84
N ALA A 439 -21.83 5.96 31.49
CA ALA A 439 -22.26 7.16 32.18
C ALA A 439 -21.32 7.63 33.32
N ASP A 440 -20.67 6.69 34.01
CA ASP A 440 -19.75 6.98 35.12
C ASP A 440 -18.41 7.56 34.64
N HIS A 441 -18.08 7.38 33.35
CA HIS A 441 -16.83 7.83 32.73
C HIS A 441 -17.03 8.92 31.67
N MET A 442 -18.15 9.65 31.70
CA MET A 442 -18.39 10.82 30.84
C MET A 442 -17.63 12.08 31.35
N PRO A 443 -17.27 13.03 30.47
CA PRO A 443 -16.82 14.36 30.90
C PRO A 443 -17.87 15.07 31.76
N GLU A 444 -17.44 15.87 32.76
CA GLU A 444 -18.36 16.59 33.68
C GLU A 444 -19.29 17.59 32.97
N ASP A 445 -18.87 18.14 31.84
CA ASP A 445 -19.58 19.12 31.03
C ASP A 445 -20.37 18.48 29.86
N ALA A 446 -20.21 17.18 29.62
CA ALA A 446 -20.96 16.45 28.60
C ALA A 446 -22.40 16.16 29.09
N ARG A 447 -23.31 15.94 28.13
CA ARG A 447 -24.64 15.39 28.44
C ARG A 447 -24.49 13.93 28.87
N SER A 448 -24.43 13.69 30.18
CA SER A 448 -24.19 12.36 30.80
C SER A 448 -25.17 11.25 30.39
N GLU A 449 -26.32 11.61 29.82
CA GLU A 449 -27.34 10.70 29.29
C GLU A 449 -26.98 10.07 27.91
N GLU A 450 -25.97 10.58 27.21
CA GLU A 450 -25.52 10.01 25.92
C GLU A 450 -24.08 9.48 26.04
N ASN A 451 -23.95 8.18 26.36
CA ASN A 451 -22.67 7.45 26.37
C ASN A 451 -22.67 6.29 25.36
N PHE A 452 -21.51 5.71 25.06
CA PHE A 452 -21.38 4.70 24.01
C PHE A 452 -22.10 3.38 24.35
N LYS A 453 -22.01 2.89 25.59
CA LYS A 453 -22.65 1.65 26.06
C LYS A 453 -24.18 1.73 25.90
N ASP A 454 -24.78 2.84 26.34
CA ASP A 454 -26.21 3.09 26.22
C ASP A 454 -26.68 3.26 24.76
N TYR A 455 -25.86 3.89 23.91
CA TYR A 455 -26.11 3.96 22.47
C TYR A 455 -26.15 2.59 21.80
N ILE A 456 -25.20 1.71 22.15
CA ILE A 456 -25.12 0.34 21.59
C ILE A 456 -26.30 -0.51 22.08
N LEU A 457 -26.67 -0.39 23.36
CA LEU A 457 -27.85 -1.05 23.94
C LEU A 457 -29.19 -0.44 23.47
N GLY A 458 -29.16 0.74 22.85
CA GLY A 458 -30.33 1.45 22.32
C GLY A 458 -31.25 2.02 23.41
N THR A 459 -30.72 2.32 24.59
CA THR A 459 -31.53 2.73 25.76
C THR A 459 -32.17 4.11 25.59
N TYR A 460 -31.54 5.00 24.80
CA TYR A 460 -32.06 6.34 24.51
C TYR A 460 -32.47 6.58 23.05
N ASP A 461 -31.94 5.84 22.07
CA ASP A 461 -32.35 5.95 20.66
C ASP A 461 -33.42 4.92 20.25
N GLY A 462 -33.72 3.94 21.10
CA GLY A 462 -34.72 2.90 20.88
C GLY A 462 -34.29 1.79 19.90
N VAL A 463 -33.03 1.78 19.44
CA VAL A 463 -32.53 0.84 18.43
C VAL A 463 -31.32 0.08 18.98
N PRO A 464 -31.50 -1.07 19.67
CA PRO A 464 -30.38 -1.90 20.10
C PRO A 464 -29.60 -2.39 18.87
N LYS A 465 -28.27 -2.25 18.88
CA LYS A 465 -27.40 -2.56 17.74
C LYS A 465 -27.07 -4.06 17.65
N THR A 466 -28.11 -4.91 17.65
CA THR A 466 -27.94 -6.36 17.74
C THR A 466 -27.28 -6.97 16.49
N PRO A 467 -26.76 -8.21 16.56
CA PRO A 467 -26.32 -8.95 15.37
C PRO A 467 -27.37 -9.05 14.26
N GLU A 468 -28.66 -9.15 14.59
CA GLU A 468 -29.75 -9.20 13.62
C GLU A 468 -29.93 -7.85 12.91
N TYR A 469 -29.81 -6.72 13.64
CA TYR A 469 -29.77 -5.37 13.08
C TYR A 469 -28.58 -5.21 12.11
N ALA A 470 -27.37 -5.54 12.57
CA ALA A 470 -26.17 -5.39 11.77
C ALA A 470 -26.13 -6.35 10.57
N SER A 471 -26.59 -7.59 10.71
CA SER A 471 -26.60 -8.60 9.63
C SER A 471 -27.43 -8.14 8.43
N ALA A 472 -28.56 -7.47 8.67
CA ALA A 472 -29.39 -6.89 7.62
C ALA A 472 -28.65 -5.79 6.82
N ILE A 473 -27.74 -5.06 7.46
CA ILE A 473 -26.97 -3.95 6.88
C ILE A 473 -25.67 -4.46 6.24
N CYS A 474 -24.78 -5.05 7.03
CA CYS A 474 -23.44 -5.44 6.60
C CYS A 474 -23.37 -6.77 5.85
N GLY A 475 -24.40 -7.62 5.95
CA GLY A 475 -24.46 -8.93 5.28
C GLY A 475 -23.66 -10.04 5.96
N THR A 476 -22.93 -9.75 7.04
CA THR A 476 -22.30 -10.78 7.89
C THR A 476 -23.40 -11.62 8.55
N PRO A 477 -23.33 -12.97 8.55
CA PRO A 477 -24.33 -13.81 9.23
C PRO A 477 -24.38 -13.55 10.74
N VAL A 478 -25.58 -13.52 11.32
CA VAL A 478 -25.84 -13.32 12.77
C VAL A 478 -24.92 -14.16 13.66
N GLU A 479 -24.84 -15.47 13.42
CA GLU A 479 -24.02 -16.38 14.24
C GLU A 479 -22.51 -16.14 14.07
N THR A 480 -22.09 -15.65 12.90
CA THR A 480 -20.71 -15.24 12.64
C THR A 480 -20.35 -13.97 13.41
N ILE A 481 -21.27 -13.00 13.52
CA ILE A 481 -21.07 -11.81 14.37
C ILE A 481 -20.91 -12.23 15.84
N LYS A 482 -21.78 -13.11 16.34
CA LYS A 482 -21.75 -13.62 17.73
C LYS A 482 -20.47 -14.40 18.03
N SER A 483 -20.02 -15.27 17.13
CA SER A 483 -18.76 -16.01 17.31
C SER A 483 -17.54 -15.10 17.23
N PHE A 484 -17.53 -14.14 16.30
CA PHE A 484 -16.43 -13.21 16.11
C PHE A 484 -16.28 -12.27 17.32
N ALA A 485 -17.38 -11.69 17.83
CA ALA A 485 -17.37 -10.84 19.03
C ALA A 485 -16.77 -11.57 20.25
N ARG A 486 -17.19 -12.82 20.48
CA ARG A 486 -16.64 -13.65 21.55
C ARG A 486 -15.16 -13.94 21.36
N GLU A 487 -14.73 -14.22 20.14
CA GLU A 487 -13.34 -14.60 19.86
C GLU A 487 -12.37 -13.44 20.05
N ILE A 488 -12.72 -12.23 19.59
CA ILE A 488 -11.87 -11.03 19.73
C ILE A 488 -11.80 -10.53 21.18
N ALA A 489 -12.87 -10.72 21.97
CA ALA A 489 -12.90 -10.36 23.38
C ALA A 489 -12.09 -11.34 24.25
N THR A 490 -12.09 -12.63 23.92
CA THR A 490 -11.51 -13.68 24.78
C THR A 490 -10.13 -14.17 24.35
N THR A 491 -9.69 -13.91 23.11
CA THR A 491 -8.39 -14.38 22.60
C THR A 491 -7.34 -13.28 22.70
N LYS A 492 -6.50 -13.35 23.74
CA LYS A 492 -5.36 -12.43 23.93
C LYS A 492 -4.02 -13.19 23.89
N PRO A 493 -2.91 -12.58 23.45
CA PRO A 493 -2.82 -11.30 22.71
C PRO A 493 -3.45 -11.36 21.30
N MET A 494 -4.14 -10.28 20.91
CA MET A 494 -4.70 -10.07 19.57
C MET A 494 -4.06 -8.87 18.87
N ALA A 495 -3.60 -9.07 17.64
CA ALA A 495 -3.27 -7.99 16.73
C ALA A 495 -4.50 -7.58 15.90
N TRP A 496 -5.00 -6.36 16.10
CA TRP A 496 -6.19 -5.81 15.44
C TRP A 496 -5.77 -4.74 14.42
N LYS A 497 -5.76 -5.10 13.12
CA LYS A 497 -5.23 -4.26 12.03
C LYS A 497 -6.30 -3.80 11.05
N SER A 498 -6.25 -2.52 10.65
CA SER A 498 -7.00 -2.00 9.50
C SER A 498 -6.13 -1.24 8.49
N SER A 499 -6.41 -1.43 7.21
CA SER A 499 -5.90 -0.58 6.14
C SER A 499 -6.75 0.69 5.99
N GLY A 500 -6.29 1.67 5.20
CA GLY A 500 -7.13 2.83 4.87
C GLY A 500 -8.38 2.49 4.03
N ALA A 501 -8.55 1.27 3.50
CA ALA A 501 -9.60 0.97 2.52
C ALA A 501 -11.04 1.17 3.01
N PRO A 502 -11.46 0.71 4.22
CA PRO A 502 -12.81 0.98 4.73
C PRO A 502 -12.98 2.44 5.14
N ALA A 503 -11.90 3.12 5.54
CA ALA A 503 -11.87 4.54 5.85
C ALA A 503 -11.91 5.46 4.61
N ARG A 504 -11.77 4.93 3.38
CA ARG A 504 -11.94 5.64 2.10
C ARG A 504 -13.37 5.48 1.55
N THR A 505 -14.34 5.63 2.45
CA THR A 505 -15.79 5.60 2.20
C THR A 505 -16.40 6.91 2.69
N TYR A 506 -17.65 7.22 2.32
CA TYR A 506 -18.28 8.52 2.63
C TYR A 506 -18.27 8.88 4.14
N TYR A 507 -18.44 7.90 5.02
CA TYR A 507 -18.34 8.06 6.48
C TYR A 507 -17.14 7.31 7.07
N GLY A 508 -16.02 7.31 6.36
CA GLY A 508 -14.79 6.66 6.80
C GLY A 508 -14.21 7.21 8.11
N ASN A 509 -14.57 8.44 8.49
CA ASN A 509 -14.32 9.04 9.80
C ASN A 509 -15.07 8.33 10.93
N ARG A 510 -16.35 8.01 10.73
CA ARG A 510 -17.17 7.28 11.72
C ARG A 510 -16.75 5.82 11.86
N TYR A 511 -16.31 5.19 10.75
CA TYR A 511 -15.63 3.90 10.81
C TYR A 511 -14.36 3.96 11.67
N ALA A 512 -13.52 4.99 11.50
CA ALA A 512 -12.31 5.15 12.29
C ALA A 512 -12.59 5.29 13.80
N GLN A 513 -13.63 6.02 14.19
CA GLN A 513 -14.07 6.10 15.59
C GLN A 513 -14.42 4.71 16.15
N LEU A 514 -15.36 4.02 15.48
CA LEU A 514 -15.83 2.69 15.90
C LEU A 514 -14.70 1.65 15.91
N PHE A 515 -13.77 1.70 14.95
CA PHE A 515 -12.65 0.77 14.86
C PHE A 515 -11.72 0.86 16.07
N PHE A 516 -11.44 2.08 16.56
CA PHE A 516 -10.64 2.27 17.77
C PHE A 516 -11.43 1.93 19.04
N THR A 517 -12.66 2.42 19.17
CA THR A 517 -13.50 2.13 20.35
C THR A 517 -13.70 0.64 20.57
N VAL A 518 -14.09 -0.11 19.53
CA VAL A 518 -14.29 -1.58 19.64
C VAL A 518 -12.97 -2.31 19.85
N GLY A 519 -11.87 -1.82 19.28
CA GLY A 519 -10.53 -2.33 19.56
C GLY A 519 -10.15 -2.18 21.04
N TRP A 520 -10.34 -0.99 21.62
CA TRP A 520 -10.07 -0.71 23.02
C TRP A 520 -10.92 -1.54 24.00
N MET A 521 -12.19 -1.81 23.67
CA MET A 521 -13.05 -2.72 24.45
C MET A 521 -12.46 -4.14 24.62
N THR A 522 -11.50 -4.56 23.78
CA THR A 522 -10.86 -5.88 23.91
C THR A 522 -9.67 -5.90 24.89
N GLY A 523 -9.21 -4.75 25.41
CA GLY A 523 -8.09 -4.67 26.35
C GLY A 523 -6.80 -5.32 25.82
N ASN A 524 -6.39 -4.95 24.60
CA ASN A 524 -5.19 -5.46 23.92
C ASN A 524 -4.05 -4.42 23.82
N VAL A 525 -4.22 -3.22 24.38
CA VAL A 525 -3.19 -2.18 24.44
C VAL A 525 -2.16 -2.55 25.52
N GLY A 526 -0.87 -2.25 25.31
CA GLY A 526 0.21 -2.56 26.26
C GLY A 526 0.62 -4.05 26.34
N VAL A 527 -0.04 -4.95 25.60
CA VAL A 527 0.23 -6.39 25.66
C VAL A 527 1.17 -6.83 24.52
N LEU A 528 2.19 -7.64 24.85
CA LEU A 528 3.14 -8.18 23.88
C LEU A 528 2.45 -9.05 22.82
N GLY A 529 2.65 -8.74 21.54
CA GLY A 529 2.00 -9.41 20.42
C GLY A 529 0.57 -8.94 20.15
N ALA A 530 0.13 -7.86 20.80
CA ALA A 530 -1.20 -7.26 20.62
C ALA A 530 -1.11 -5.78 20.24
N GLU A 531 -2.13 -5.26 19.55
CA GLU A 531 -2.13 -3.90 19.01
C GLU A 531 -3.53 -3.51 18.54
N ILE A 532 -3.85 -2.21 18.58
CA ILE A 532 -5.04 -1.62 17.95
C ILE A 532 -4.55 -0.67 16.85
N SER A 533 -4.16 -1.26 15.71
CA SER A 533 -3.38 -0.63 14.64
C SER A 533 -4.26 -0.24 13.43
N ALA A 534 -4.08 0.99 12.95
CA ALA A 534 -4.74 1.51 11.75
C ALA A 534 -3.72 2.15 10.80
N GLY A 535 -4.05 2.22 9.51
CA GLY A 535 -3.18 2.84 8.50
C GLY A 535 -2.21 1.88 7.81
N ALA A 536 -2.48 0.56 7.86
CA ALA A 536 -1.70 -0.58 7.32
C ALA A 536 -1.51 -0.60 5.77
N SER A 537 -1.17 0.55 5.20
CA SER A 537 -1.03 0.90 3.79
C SER A 537 0.40 0.78 3.25
N ASN A 538 1.41 0.82 4.13
CA ASN A 538 2.82 0.77 3.76
C ASN A 538 3.59 -0.25 4.66
N PRO A 539 4.86 -0.57 4.35
CA PRO A 539 5.61 -1.60 5.07
C PRO A 539 5.73 -1.34 6.58
N ASN A 540 6.08 -0.11 6.95
CA ASN A 540 6.31 0.31 8.34
C ASN A 540 5.02 0.51 9.13
N SER A 541 3.90 0.76 8.46
CA SER A 541 2.59 0.82 9.11
C SER A 541 1.90 -0.54 9.22
N GLN A 542 2.43 -1.56 8.57
CA GLN A 542 2.03 -2.96 8.77
C GLN A 542 2.88 -3.66 9.84
N LEU A 543 4.14 -3.25 10.00
CA LEU A 543 5.11 -3.78 10.95
C LEU A 543 5.80 -2.57 11.60
N GLY A 544 5.42 -2.26 12.83
CA GLY A 544 5.81 -1.02 13.49
C GLY A 544 7.24 -1.04 14.03
N THR A 545 7.58 0.00 14.79
CA THR A 545 8.97 0.29 15.18
C THR A 545 9.03 0.86 16.59
N PRO A 546 10.07 0.60 17.39
CA PRO A 546 10.23 1.19 18.73
C PRO A 546 10.07 2.71 18.72
N GLY A 547 9.07 3.21 19.45
CA GLY A 547 8.78 4.65 19.53
C GLY A 547 8.57 5.34 18.18
N GLY A 548 8.14 4.61 17.14
CA GLY A 548 8.00 5.14 15.77
C GLY A 548 9.31 5.53 15.07
N THR A 549 10.48 5.19 15.63
CA THR A 549 11.80 5.56 15.11
C THR A 549 12.51 4.39 14.39
N PRO A 550 13.07 4.58 13.18
CA PRO A 550 13.88 3.55 12.53
C PRO A 550 15.17 3.21 13.30
N MET A 551 15.49 1.92 13.40
CA MET A 551 16.73 1.42 14.00
C MET A 551 17.95 1.77 13.14
N VAL A 552 17.81 1.82 11.82
CA VAL A 552 18.82 2.37 10.89
C VAL A 552 18.21 3.44 10.01
N SER A 553 18.97 4.52 9.77
CA SER A 553 18.51 5.69 9.02
C SER A 553 19.65 6.26 8.18
N PHE A 554 19.32 6.81 7.00
CA PHE A 554 20.25 7.68 6.28
C PHE A 554 20.36 9.06 6.93
N GLY A 555 21.46 9.76 6.66
CA GLY A 555 21.66 11.14 7.08
C GLY A 555 20.84 12.15 6.28
N SER A 556 20.85 13.40 6.74
CA SER A 556 20.32 14.54 5.99
C SER A 556 21.41 15.14 5.09
N THR A 557 21.01 15.63 3.92
CA THR A 557 21.91 16.37 3.02
C THR A 557 22.10 17.82 3.45
N GLY A 558 21.28 18.30 4.40
CA GLY A 558 21.18 19.71 4.79
C GLY A 558 20.48 20.60 3.74
N TYR A 559 20.22 20.07 2.54
CA TYR A 559 19.62 20.81 1.44
C TYR A 559 18.15 21.14 1.71
N LYS A 560 17.75 22.36 1.36
CA LYS A 560 16.35 22.81 1.44
C LYS A 560 15.99 23.49 0.13
N TYR A 561 14.93 22.99 -0.51
CA TYR A 561 14.28 23.74 -1.59
C TYR A 561 13.63 25.00 -1.02
N ALA A 562 13.45 26.03 -1.86
CA ALA A 562 12.64 27.18 -1.51
C ALA A 562 11.23 26.72 -1.07
N PRO A 563 10.69 27.22 0.06
CA PRO A 563 9.34 26.91 0.49
C PRO A 563 8.33 27.60 -0.43
N ASN A 564 7.12 27.07 -0.55
CA ASN A 564 6.04 27.78 -1.24
C ASN A 564 5.49 28.94 -0.38
N PRO A 565 5.62 30.21 -0.78
CA PRO A 565 5.04 31.34 -0.05
C PRO A 565 3.53 31.54 -0.28
N ILE A 566 2.90 30.84 -1.24
CA ILE A 566 1.48 31.02 -1.59
C ILE A 566 0.55 30.12 -0.80
N CYS A 567 0.92 28.85 -0.60
CA CYS A 567 0.10 27.90 0.13
C CYS A 567 0.95 26.84 0.83
N THR A 568 0.37 26.16 1.82
CA THR A 568 1.04 25.06 2.52
C THR A 568 1.51 23.98 1.54
N GLU A 569 2.69 23.40 1.79
CA GLU A 569 3.24 22.30 0.97
C GLU A 569 2.22 21.15 0.78
N PRO A 570 2.23 20.49 -0.40
CA PRO A 570 1.15 19.59 -0.79
C PRO A 570 1.10 18.30 0.03
N ARG A 571 -0.13 17.76 0.11
CA ARG A 571 -0.51 16.35 0.33
C ARG A 571 0.18 15.52 1.44
N GLY A 572 -0.65 14.88 2.29
CA GLY A 572 -0.25 13.74 3.12
C GLY A 572 0.48 14.15 4.41
N GLY A 573 -0.30 14.56 5.41
CA GLY A 573 0.21 15.28 6.59
C GLY A 573 0.13 16.79 6.43
N SER A 574 -0.84 17.29 5.65
CA SER A 574 -1.19 18.72 5.63
C SER A 574 -1.59 19.18 7.04
N LYS A 575 -1.51 20.49 7.30
CA LYS A 575 -1.95 21.07 8.59
C LYS A 575 -3.38 20.68 8.98
N VAL A 576 -4.30 20.56 8.00
CA VAL A 576 -5.68 20.08 8.24
C VAL A 576 -5.70 18.61 8.70
N GLN A 577 -5.00 17.70 8.01
CA GLN A 577 -4.86 16.30 8.46
C GLN A 577 -4.17 16.16 9.81
N ASN A 578 -3.30 17.12 10.15
CA ASN A 578 -2.57 17.13 11.41
C ASN A 578 -3.37 17.66 12.59
N GLY A 579 -4.64 18.05 12.41
CA GLY A 579 -5.47 18.65 13.46
C GLY A 579 -5.15 20.13 13.73
N ALA A 580 -4.38 20.78 12.85
CA ALA A 580 -3.80 22.11 13.03
C ALA A 580 -4.31 23.12 11.97
N PHE A 581 -5.62 23.13 11.72
CA PHE A 581 -6.24 24.08 10.79
C PHE A 581 -6.25 25.51 11.36
N ASN A 582 -5.69 26.43 10.59
CA ASN A 582 -5.77 27.88 10.76
C ASN A 582 -6.55 28.49 9.58
N PRO A 583 -7.66 29.22 9.80
CA PRO A 583 -8.44 29.84 8.72
C PRO A 583 -7.74 31.00 8.01
N GLU A 584 -6.66 31.57 8.57
CA GLU A 584 -5.89 32.64 7.93
C GLU A 584 -4.89 32.13 6.87
N GLU A 585 -4.68 30.81 6.79
CA GLU A 585 -3.73 30.19 5.86
C GLU A 585 -4.37 29.77 4.52
N GLU A 586 -3.56 29.78 3.46
CA GLU A 586 -3.94 29.22 2.17
C GLU A 586 -3.43 27.78 2.04
N TYR A 587 -4.33 26.86 1.68
CA TYR A 587 -4.03 25.43 1.55
C TYR A 587 -3.92 24.97 0.09
N GLY A 588 -4.28 25.84 -0.86
CA GLY A 588 -4.39 25.48 -2.27
C GLY A 588 -5.72 24.77 -2.59
N ILE A 589 -5.73 24.00 -3.67
CA ILE A 589 -6.94 23.39 -4.23
C ILE A 589 -7.17 22.02 -3.56
N PRO A 590 -8.41 21.64 -3.17
CA PRO A 590 -8.64 20.32 -2.61
C PRO A 590 -8.37 19.21 -3.62
N PHE A 591 -7.72 18.14 -3.15
CA PHE A 591 -7.20 17.03 -3.95
C PHE A 591 -8.30 16.20 -4.65
N SER A 592 -9.56 16.29 -4.22
CA SER A 592 -10.68 15.58 -4.84
C SER A 592 -11.41 16.36 -5.93
N GLU A 593 -11.25 17.68 -5.99
CA GLU A 593 -11.90 18.52 -7.00
C GLU A 593 -10.91 19.24 -7.91
N THR A 594 -9.61 18.95 -7.83
CA THR A 594 -8.54 19.71 -8.52
C THR A 594 -8.84 19.99 -10.00
N PHE A 595 -9.21 18.96 -10.77
CA PHE A 595 -9.57 19.13 -12.18
C PHE A 595 -10.92 19.81 -12.39
N LYS A 596 -11.91 19.51 -11.54
CA LYS A 596 -13.22 20.15 -11.57
C LYS A 596 -13.12 21.66 -11.31
N ALA A 597 -12.29 22.08 -10.36
CA ALA A 597 -12.02 23.46 -10.02
C ALA A 597 -11.38 24.24 -11.18
N ILE A 598 -10.45 23.63 -11.92
CA ILE A 598 -9.89 24.22 -13.15
C ILE A 598 -11.02 24.46 -14.16
N VAL A 599 -11.92 23.50 -14.36
CA VAL A 599 -13.04 23.60 -15.31
C VAL A 599 -14.05 24.69 -14.87
N GLU A 600 -14.56 24.61 -13.65
CA GLU A 600 -15.60 25.50 -13.12
C GLU A 600 -15.08 26.91 -12.78
N GLY A 601 -13.77 27.07 -12.52
CA GLY A 601 -13.15 28.37 -12.22
C GLY A 601 -13.18 28.76 -10.73
N GLU A 602 -13.47 27.82 -9.83
CA GLU A 602 -13.50 28.04 -8.38
C GLU A 602 -13.18 26.75 -7.59
N TYR A 603 -12.62 26.88 -6.39
CA TYR A 603 -12.32 25.76 -5.48
C TYR A 603 -12.72 26.07 -4.03
N SER A 604 -13.05 25.03 -3.27
CA SER A 604 -13.49 25.10 -1.88
C SER A 604 -12.32 25.28 -0.90
N VAL A 605 -12.54 26.09 0.13
CA VAL A 605 -11.62 26.33 1.26
C VAL A 605 -11.94 25.34 2.39
N PRO A 606 -10.96 24.84 3.17
CA PRO A 606 -11.27 24.01 4.35
C PRO A 606 -12.23 24.72 5.32
N GLY A 607 -13.31 24.04 5.69
CA GLY A 607 -14.34 24.55 6.60
C GLY A 607 -15.75 24.14 6.17
N PRO A 608 -16.74 24.15 7.09
CA PRO A 608 -18.10 23.67 6.82
C PRO A 608 -18.93 24.61 5.93
N ASN A 609 -18.50 25.86 5.78
CA ASN A 609 -19.32 26.94 5.23
C ASN A 609 -19.46 26.90 3.69
N GLY A 610 -18.74 26.00 3.01
CA GLY A 610 -18.72 25.94 1.55
C GLY A 610 -18.11 27.18 0.88
N GLU A 611 -17.22 27.90 1.59
CA GLU A 611 -16.50 29.04 1.02
C GLU A 611 -15.66 28.60 -0.17
N LYS A 612 -15.67 29.41 -1.23
CA LYS A 612 -14.89 29.17 -2.45
C LYS A 612 -13.99 30.34 -2.80
N LYS A 613 -12.85 30.02 -3.43
CA LYS A 613 -11.89 30.97 -4.01
C LYS A 613 -11.83 30.80 -5.54
N PRO A 614 -11.57 31.87 -6.31
CA PRO A 614 -11.36 31.76 -7.76
C PRO A 614 -10.19 30.85 -8.14
N CYS A 615 -10.36 30.09 -9.22
CA CYS A 615 -9.38 29.20 -9.82
C CYS A 615 -9.05 29.67 -11.25
N ASP A 616 -8.04 30.52 -11.40
CA ASP A 616 -7.56 31.01 -12.71
C ASP A 616 -6.19 30.40 -13.06
N ILE A 617 -6.18 29.08 -13.28
CA ILE A 617 -4.95 28.36 -13.65
C ILE A 617 -4.58 28.64 -15.11
N ARG A 618 -3.37 29.15 -15.30
CA ARG A 618 -2.74 29.47 -16.58
C ARG A 618 -1.61 28.52 -16.93
N CYS A 619 -0.93 27.97 -15.92
CA CYS A 619 0.12 26.98 -16.13
C CYS A 619 -0.01 25.79 -15.18
N ILE A 620 0.16 24.59 -15.72
CA ILE A 620 0.24 23.35 -14.96
C ILE A 620 1.66 22.79 -15.09
N VAL A 621 2.31 22.50 -13.98
CA VAL A 621 3.61 21.80 -13.94
C VAL A 621 3.40 20.46 -13.26
N ARG A 622 3.80 19.36 -13.91
CA ARG A 622 3.74 18.01 -13.35
C ARG A 622 5.13 17.37 -13.26
N ASP A 623 5.59 17.18 -12.02
CA ASP A 623 6.90 16.61 -11.71
C ASP A 623 6.87 15.07 -11.60
N THR A 624 8.03 14.42 -11.49
CA THR A 624 8.24 12.99 -11.82
C THR A 624 7.54 11.96 -10.92
N ILE A 625 7.08 12.33 -9.73
CA ILE A 625 6.36 11.44 -8.80
C ILE A 625 4.89 11.83 -8.69
N HIS A 626 4.05 10.79 -8.60
CA HIS A 626 2.58 10.84 -8.65
C HIS A 626 2.02 11.31 -10.00
N GLN A 627 0.84 10.78 -10.33
CA GLN A 627 0.14 11.09 -11.60
C GLN A 627 -1.31 11.42 -11.26
N PRO A 628 -1.60 12.66 -10.80
CA PRO A 628 -2.91 13.03 -10.28
C PRO A 628 -4.05 12.74 -11.28
N ALA A 629 -3.83 12.96 -12.57
CA ALA A 629 -4.79 12.67 -13.65
C ALA A 629 -5.25 11.19 -13.74
N ASN A 630 -4.44 10.27 -13.22
CA ASN A 630 -4.72 8.84 -13.21
C ASN A 630 -5.04 8.31 -11.79
N GLN A 631 -4.72 9.08 -10.74
CA GLN A 631 -4.78 8.65 -9.34
C GLN A 631 -5.85 9.37 -8.50
N GLN A 632 -6.19 10.63 -8.79
CA GLN A 632 -7.30 11.33 -8.14
C GLN A 632 -8.64 10.77 -8.60
N SER A 633 -9.63 10.75 -7.69
CA SER A 633 -11.04 10.64 -8.03
C SER A 633 -11.53 11.84 -8.86
N GLY A 634 -12.78 11.81 -9.34
CA GLY A 634 -13.31 12.83 -10.24
C GLY A 634 -12.77 12.70 -11.68
N GLY A 635 -12.49 11.49 -12.13
CA GLY A 635 -11.70 11.26 -13.34
C GLY A 635 -12.29 11.88 -14.62
N ILE A 636 -13.60 12.06 -14.72
CA ILE A 636 -14.26 12.70 -15.87
C ILE A 636 -13.80 14.15 -16.14
N TRP A 637 -13.25 14.84 -15.14
CA TRP A 637 -12.86 16.25 -15.24
C TRP A 637 -11.45 16.46 -15.81
N VAL A 638 -10.63 15.41 -15.90
CA VAL A 638 -9.20 15.50 -16.28
C VAL A 638 -9.01 16.11 -17.66
N GLU A 639 -9.61 15.52 -18.69
CA GLU A 639 -9.45 15.97 -20.07
C GLU A 639 -10.06 17.37 -20.30
N PRO A 640 -11.27 17.68 -19.81
CA PRO A 640 -11.79 19.05 -19.80
C PRO A 640 -10.88 20.08 -19.11
N ALA A 641 -10.19 19.71 -18.02
CA ALA A 641 -9.29 20.62 -17.30
C ALA A 641 -8.03 20.93 -18.12
N PHE A 642 -7.36 19.91 -18.67
CA PHE A 642 -6.17 20.10 -19.52
C PHE A 642 -6.49 20.79 -20.85
N ARG A 643 -7.69 20.59 -21.41
CA ARG A 643 -8.15 21.24 -22.66
C ARG A 643 -8.78 22.61 -22.46
N LYS A 644 -8.88 23.13 -21.23
CA LYS A 644 -9.44 24.48 -20.98
C LYS A 644 -8.54 25.56 -21.58
N GLU A 645 -9.13 26.47 -22.37
CA GLU A 645 -8.41 27.52 -23.10
C GLU A 645 -7.61 28.48 -22.20
N THR A 646 -8.01 28.64 -20.93
CA THR A 646 -7.27 29.47 -19.97
C THR A 646 -5.95 28.83 -19.54
N VAL A 647 -5.78 27.50 -19.66
CA VAL A 647 -4.52 26.82 -19.37
C VAL A 647 -3.60 26.99 -20.57
N GLU A 648 -2.77 28.02 -20.55
CA GLU A 648 -1.91 28.44 -21.66
C GLU A 648 -0.67 27.55 -21.84
N PHE A 649 -0.15 26.98 -20.75
CA PHE A 649 1.06 26.14 -20.79
C PHE A 649 1.02 24.95 -19.82
N VAL A 650 1.36 23.75 -20.32
CA VAL A 650 1.48 22.51 -19.53
C VAL A 650 2.88 21.93 -19.69
N LEU A 651 3.66 21.92 -18.60
CA LEU A 651 4.97 21.26 -18.53
C LEU A 651 4.82 19.94 -17.78
N ILE A 652 5.32 18.84 -18.36
CA ILE A 652 5.39 17.55 -17.66
C ILE A 652 6.79 16.96 -17.81
N GLN A 653 7.40 16.60 -16.68
CA GLN A 653 8.62 15.79 -16.65
C GLN A 653 8.30 14.38 -16.12
N ASP A 654 8.76 13.36 -16.84
CA ASP A 654 8.58 11.96 -16.45
C ASP A 654 9.67 11.09 -17.11
N ARG A 655 9.72 9.84 -16.69
CA ARG A 655 10.49 8.78 -17.32
C ARG A 655 9.76 8.22 -18.54
N TYR A 656 8.42 8.25 -18.56
CA TYR A 656 7.59 7.59 -19.58
C TYR A 656 6.45 8.49 -20.10
N LEU A 657 5.94 8.20 -21.30
CA LEU A 657 4.71 8.82 -21.81
C LEU A 657 3.49 8.22 -21.10
N VAL A 658 3.17 8.80 -19.94
CA VAL A 658 2.11 8.35 -19.03
C VAL A 658 0.78 9.10 -19.31
N PRO A 659 -0.34 8.76 -18.65
CA PRO A 659 -1.65 9.30 -19.00
C PRO A 659 -1.80 10.84 -18.98
N ASP A 660 -1.14 11.55 -18.07
CA ASP A 660 -1.14 13.03 -18.09
C ASP A 660 -0.15 13.62 -19.10
N ALA A 661 0.98 12.96 -19.36
CA ALA A 661 2.01 13.41 -20.30
C ALA A 661 1.47 13.66 -21.73
N GLN A 662 0.43 12.94 -22.15
CA GLN A 662 -0.27 13.15 -23.43
C GLN A 662 -0.87 14.56 -23.57
N TYR A 663 -1.15 15.25 -22.46
CA TYR A 663 -1.74 16.60 -22.46
C TYR A 663 -0.71 17.72 -22.26
N ALA A 664 0.58 17.42 -22.23
CA ALA A 664 1.61 18.45 -22.09
C ALA A 664 1.78 19.27 -23.38
N ASP A 665 2.41 20.43 -23.24
CA ASP A 665 2.92 21.24 -24.35
C ASP A 665 4.45 21.06 -24.50
N ILE A 666 5.16 20.84 -23.39
CA ILE A 666 6.56 20.40 -23.36
C ILE A 666 6.70 19.17 -22.45
N LEU A 667 7.41 18.14 -22.95
CA LEU A 667 7.80 16.94 -22.22
C LEU A 667 9.32 16.88 -22.02
N LEU A 668 9.75 16.62 -20.79
CA LEU A 668 11.17 16.44 -20.44
C LEU A 668 11.46 15.00 -19.97
N PRO A 669 12.44 14.31 -20.57
CA PRO A 669 12.82 12.96 -20.17
C PRO A 669 13.75 13.00 -18.95
N VAL A 670 13.33 12.38 -17.84
CA VAL A 670 14.19 12.26 -16.65
C VAL A 670 14.75 10.85 -16.42
N THR A 671 15.83 10.75 -15.63
CA THR A 671 16.52 9.50 -15.25
C THR A 671 15.76 8.70 -14.18
N THR A 672 15.86 7.37 -14.26
CA THR A 672 15.49 6.43 -13.19
C THR A 672 16.65 6.22 -12.20
N THR A 673 16.39 5.59 -11.05
CA THR A 673 17.43 5.31 -10.04
C THR A 673 18.52 4.33 -10.47
N LEU A 674 18.38 3.65 -11.62
CA LEU A 674 19.44 2.80 -12.20
C LEU A 674 20.47 3.59 -13.01
N GLU A 675 20.16 4.83 -13.38
CA GLU A 675 21.00 5.71 -14.21
C GLU A 675 21.87 6.66 -13.35
N GLU A 676 21.53 6.80 -12.06
CA GLU A 676 22.24 7.62 -11.07
C GLU A 676 23.49 6.90 -10.53
N GLU A 677 24.57 7.64 -10.23
CA GLU A 677 25.81 7.06 -9.65
C GLU A 677 25.58 6.37 -8.29
N LEU A 678 24.75 7.00 -7.44
CA LEU A 678 24.33 6.55 -6.13
C LEU A 678 22.84 6.81 -5.95
N CYS A 679 22.12 5.95 -5.23
CA CYS A 679 20.74 6.22 -4.83
C CYS A 679 20.37 5.58 -3.47
N CYS A 680 19.95 6.39 -2.50
CA CYS A 680 19.50 5.91 -1.20
C CYS A 680 17.98 5.71 -1.15
N CYS A 681 17.53 4.74 -0.35
CA CYS A 681 16.15 4.60 0.08
C CYS A 681 16.06 4.30 1.59
N GLY A 682 15.66 5.32 2.36
CA GLY A 682 15.19 5.17 3.74
C GLY A 682 13.72 5.53 3.95
N PHE A 683 13.04 6.09 2.94
CA PHE A 683 11.62 6.48 3.07
C PHE A 683 10.71 5.25 3.03
N LEU A 684 10.06 4.95 4.16
CA LEU A 684 9.10 3.85 4.36
C LEU A 684 9.66 2.41 4.19
N ALA A 685 11.00 2.26 4.14
CA ALA A 685 11.67 0.97 4.26
C ALA A 685 11.57 0.44 5.72
N PRO A 686 11.47 -0.88 5.96
CA PRO A 686 11.39 -1.46 7.30
C PRO A 686 12.46 -0.92 8.24
N ALA A 687 12.10 -0.68 9.50
CA ALA A 687 12.92 0.06 10.46
C ALA A 687 14.35 -0.46 10.68
N GLU A 688 14.59 -1.74 10.39
CA GLU A 688 15.90 -2.41 10.51
C GLU A 688 16.73 -2.36 9.22
N ILE A 689 16.28 -1.68 8.15
CA ILE A 689 16.87 -1.69 6.81
C ILE A 689 17.10 -0.27 6.30
N CYS A 690 18.28 -0.02 5.71
CA CYS A 690 18.50 1.06 4.77
C CYS A 690 19.03 0.48 3.44
N LEU A 691 18.51 0.94 2.29
CA LEU A 691 18.89 0.42 0.98
C LEU A 691 19.67 1.45 0.18
N ALA A 692 20.75 1.01 -0.47
CA ALA A 692 21.57 1.83 -1.37
C ALA A 692 21.78 1.12 -2.70
N GLY A 693 21.80 1.88 -3.79
CA GLY A 693 22.12 1.40 -5.13
C GLY A 693 23.30 2.13 -5.75
N ARG A 694 23.95 1.47 -6.72
CA ARG A 694 24.95 2.05 -7.64
C ARG A 694 24.38 2.11 -9.06
N ARG A 695 24.98 2.91 -9.94
CA ARG A 695 24.62 2.94 -11.38
C ARG A 695 24.65 1.53 -11.98
N VAL A 696 23.56 1.16 -12.66
CA VAL A 696 23.40 -0.13 -13.35
C VAL A 696 23.52 0.03 -14.87
N ILE A 697 23.07 1.16 -15.40
CA ILE A 697 23.16 1.52 -16.83
C ILE A 697 23.50 3.02 -16.94
N GLU A 698 24.06 3.45 -18.07
CA GLU A 698 24.18 4.89 -18.35
C GLU A 698 22.80 5.54 -18.58
N PRO A 699 22.66 6.87 -18.32
CA PRO A 699 21.46 7.64 -18.63
C PRO A 699 20.92 7.34 -20.03
N TYR A 700 19.64 6.99 -20.10
CA TYR A 700 19.05 6.50 -21.33
C TYR A 700 18.74 7.68 -22.28
N PHE A 701 19.29 7.63 -23.49
CA PHE A 701 19.24 8.71 -24.49
C PHE A 701 19.68 10.07 -23.91
N GLU A 702 18.84 11.10 -23.98
CA GLU A 702 19.15 12.47 -23.53
C GLU A 702 18.55 12.77 -22.16
N SER A 703 18.17 11.76 -21.37
CA SER A 703 17.53 11.99 -20.08
C SER A 703 18.48 12.59 -19.04
N LYS A 704 17.92 13.46 -18.18
CA LYS A 704 18.65 14.19 -17.11
C LYS A 704 18.05 13.88 -15.74
N SER A 705 18.79 14.09 -14.65
CA SER A 705 18.19 14.00 -13.32
C SER A 705 17.24 15.18 -13.05
N ASP A 706 16.17 14.94 -12.28
CA ASP A 706 15.20 15.98 -11.88
C ASP A 706 15.89 17.24 -11.31
N PRO A 707 16.97 17.13 -10.49
CA PRO A 707 17.70 18.30 -10.07
C PRO A 707 18.51 19.01 -11.15
N GLU A 708 19.08 18.31 -12.13
CA GLU A 708 19.73 18.99 -13.26
C GLU A 708 18.74 19.86 -14.01
N VAL A 709 17.54 19.35 -14.29
CA VAL A 709 16.46 20.12 -14.92
C VAL A 709 16.09 21.34 -14.07
N TYR A 710 15.93 21.15 -12.75
CA TYR A 710 15.68 22.24 -11.81
C TYR A 710 16.78 23.32 -11.85
N PHE A 711 18.06 22.94 -11.79
CA PHE A 711 19.17 23.91 -11.82
C PHE A 711 19.33 24.59 -13.17
N MET A 712 19.14 23.89 -14.30
CA MET A 712 19.12 24.50 -15.63
C MET A 712 18.02 25.56 -15.76
N LEU A 713 16.83 25.31 -15.20
CA LEU A 713 15.76 26.30 -15.13
C LEU A 713 16.12 27.46 -14.20
N CYS A 714 16.69 27.19 -13.01
CA CYS A 714 17.16 28.24 -12.09
C CYS A 714 18.20 29.16 -12.74
N ASP A 715 19.18 28.60 -13.46
CA ASP A 715 20.20 29.36 -14.17
C ASP A 715 19.58 30.23 -15.28
N LYS A 716 18.66 29.65 -16.09
CA LYS A 716 17.98 30.39 -17.16
C LYS A 716 17.07 31.52 -16.64
N LEU A 717 16.44 31.30 -15.48
CA LEU A 717 15.55 32.27 -14.82
C LEU A 717 16.30 33.27 -13.92
N GLY A 718 17.63 33.16 -13.80
CA GLY A 718 18.46 34.07 -12.99
C GLY A 718 18.31 33.90 -11.47
N ILE A 719 17.91 32.72 -11.00
CA ILE A 719 17.69 32.41 -9.58
C ILE A 719 19.05 32.13 -8.91
N GLY A 720 19.42 32.96 -7.93
CA GLY A 720 20.71 32.89 -7.23
C GLY A 720 20.90 31.65 -6.35
N GLU A 721 22.15 31.40 -5.93
CA GLU A 721 22.50 30.27 -5.05
C GLU A 721 22.01 30.46 -3.61
N ASP A 722 21.62 31.68 -3.23
CA ASP A 722 20.98 32.02 -1.97
C ASP A 722 19.54 31.46 -1.86
N VAL A 723 18.86 31.31 -3.01
CA VAL A 723 17.52 30.71 -3.12
C VAL A 723 17.61 29.22 -3.48
N ALA A 724 18.53 28.86 -4.37
CA ALA A 724 18.71 27.51 -4.89
C ALA A 724 20.20 27.14 -4.91
N PRO A 725 20.80 26.69 -3.79
CA PRO A 725 22.20 26.27 -3.76
C PRO A 725 22.47 25.18 -4.80
N ARG A 726 23.58 25.22 -5.54
CA ARG A 726 23.88 24.15 -6.52
C ARG A 726 24.51 22.95 -5.80
N ILE A 727 23.99 21.75 -6.05
CA ILE A 727 24.55 20.48 -5.54
C ILE A 727 24.24 19.34 -6.51
N THR A 728 25.19 18.43 -6.73
CA THR A 728 24.97 17.26 -7.61
C THR A 728 24.18 16.17 -6.89
N VAL A 729 23.45 15.34 -7.64
CA VAL A 729 22.77 14.15 -7.09
C VAL A 729 23.77 13.25 -6.35
N LYS A 730 24.95 12.99 -6.95
CA LYS A 730 26.04 12.23 -6.31
C LYS A 730 26.43 12.82 -4.94
N GLN A 731 26.71 14.12 -4.88
CA GLN A 731 27.13 14.76 -3.63
C GLN A 731 26.05 14.67 -2.54
N ALA A 732 24.79 14.82 -2.93
CA ALA A 732 23.65 14.73 -2.01
C ALA A 732 23.45 13.28 -1.51
N GLU A 733 23.42 12.29 -2.41
CA GLU A 733 23.28 10.88 -2.04
C GLU A 733 24.47 10.38 -1.22
N PHE A 734 25.71 10.78 -1.54
CA PHE A 734 26.88 10.47 -0.70
C PHE A 734 26.75 11.06 0.72
N LYS A 735 26.28 12.32 0.85
CA LYS A 735 26.01 12.93 2.17
C LYS A 735 24.96 12.15 2.98
N LYS A 736 23.95 11.54 2.34
CA LYS A 736 22.99 10.65 3.01
C LYS A 736 23.65 9.38 3.54
N ILE A 737 24.55 8.76 2.76
CA ILE A 737 25.29 7.55 3.17
C ILE A 737 26.27 7.86 4.29
N ALA A 738 27.10 8.89 4.12
CA ALA A 738 28.06 9.34 5.13
C ALA A 738 27.38 9.76 6.44
N GLY A 739 26.21 10.37 6.39
CA GLY A 739 25.43 10.71 7.59
C GLY A 739 24.55 9.58 8.12
N ALA A 740 24.65 8.35 7.61
CA ALA A 740 23.80 7.25 8.05
C ALA A 740 24.11 6.81 9.49
N THR A 741 23.09 6.39 10.23
CA THR A 741 23.20 6.06 11.66
C THR A 741 22.41 4.82 12.06
N ILE A 742 22.94 4.12 13.07
CA ILE A 742 22.34 2.95 13.73
C ILE A 742 22.03 3.26 15.20
N LEU A 743 20.85 2.83 15.66
CA LEU A 743 20.37 2.90 17.04
C LEU A 743 21.08 1.85 17.91
N GLN A 744 21.53 2.26 19.09
CA GLN A 744 22.25 1.45 20.08
C GLN A 744 21.32 0.99 21.22
N GLU A 745 21.77 0.03 22.04
CA GLU A 745 20.97 -0.53 23.15
C GLU A 745 20.61 0.49 24.25
N ASP A 746 21.37 1.57 24.36
CA ASP A 746 21.12 2.68 25.29
C ASP A 746 20.22 3.79 24.70
N GLY A 747 19.73 3.61 23.47
CA GLY A 747 18.93 4.58 22.73
C GLY A 747 19.75 5.67 22.03
N SER A 748 21.08 5.67 22.15
CA SER A 748 21.95 6.58 21.38
C SER A 748 22.04 6.15 19.91
N ARG A 749 22.60 7.01 19.05
CA ARG A 749 22.87 6.68 17.64
C ARG A 749 24.34 6.82 17.32
N ALA A 750 24.90 5.82 16.65
CA ALA A 750 26.28 5.82 16.16
C ALA A 750 26.32 5.93 14.62
N PRO A 751 27.43 6.41 14.02
CA PRO A 751 27.63 6.35 12.57
C PRO A 751 27.55 4.91 12.06
N LEU A 752 26.86 4.72 10.93
CA LEU A 752 26.67 3.40 10.31
C LEU A 752 27.84 3.05 9.39
N VAL A 753 28.24 3.97 8.51
CA VAL A 753 29.21 3.72 7.43
C VAL A 753 30.54 4.41 7.77
N THR A 754 31.66 3.69 7.62
CA THR A 754 33.00 4.29 7.66
C THR A 754 33.27 5.02 6.35
N ILE A 755 33.70 6.28 6.45
CA ILE A 755 34.12 7.12 5.32
C ILE A 755 35.59 7.48 5.51
N THR A 756 36.42 7.19 4.52
CA THR A 756 37.85 7.54 4.50
C THR A 756 38.12 8.69 3.53
N GLN A 757 39.30 9.29 3.59
CA GLN A 757 39.71 10.28 2.58
C GLN A 757 39.77 9.67 1.17
N ALA A 758 40.15 8.40 1.05
CA ALA A 758 40.20 7.72 -0.24
C ALA A 758 38.82 7.58 -0.88
N ASP A 759 37.76 7.36 -0.07
CA ASP A 759 36.38 7.32 -0.57
C ASP A 759 35.92 8.69 -1.10
N LEU A 760 36.27 9.77 -0.39
CA LEU A 760 35.96 11.14 -0.82
C LEU A 760 36.67 11.49 -2.15
N ASP A 761 37.95 11.12 -2.25
CA ASP A 761 38.79 11.33 -3.44
C ASP A 761 38.30 10.48 -4.64
N GLU A 762 37.90 9.22 -4.42
CA GLU A 762 37.40 8.31 -5.46
C GLU A 762 36.05 8.78 -6.03
N TYR A 763 35.10 9.15 -5.18
CA TYR A 763 33.79 9.62 -5.63
C TYR A 763 33.81 11.07 -6.14
N GLY A 764 34.84 11.85 -5.80
CA GLY A 764 34.96 13.26 -6.14
C GLY A 764 33.94 14.11 -5.40
N VAL A 765 33.86 13.93 -4.08
CA VAL A 765 32.82 14.52 -3.21
C VAL A 765 33.41 15.15 -1.95
N GLU A 766 32.75 16.20 -1.46
CA GLU A 766 33.02 16.84 -0.18
C GLU A 766 32.44 16.05 0.99
N GLY A 767 33.22 15.91 2.06
CA GLY A 767 32.84 15.27 3.31
C GLY A 767 34.01 15.26 4.29
N GLU A 768 33.79 14.66 5.47
CA GLU A 768 34.82 14.49 6.50
C GLU A 768 34.97 13.00 6.83
N PRO A 769 36.21 12.46 6.85
CA PRO A 769 36.45 11.08 7.23
C PRO A 769 36.01 10.76 8.67
N HIS A 770 35.38 9.61 8.87
CA HIS A 770 34.94 9.13 10.17
C HIS A 770 34.73 7.61 10.19
N GLU A 771 34.80 7.03 11.39
CA GLU A 771 34.56 5.60 11.62
C GLU A 771 33.06 5.30 11.81
N GLY A 772 32.60 4.22 11.18
CA GLY A 772 31.28 3.61 11.37
C GLY A 772 31.41 2.12 11.71
N ILE A 773 30.34 1.34 11.48
CA ILE A 773 30.31 -0.11 11.76
C ILE A 773 30.48 -1.00 10.52
N VAL A 774 30.37 -0.44 9.32
CA VAL A 774 30.59 -1.13 8.03
C VAL A 774 31.36 -0.22 7.07
N ALA A 775 32.27 -0.77 6.27
CA ALA A 775 33.00 0.00 5.26
C ALA A 775 32.07 0.42 4.10
N LEU A 776 32.38 1.54 3.42
CA LEU A 776 31.57 2.05 2.31
C LEU A 776 31.46 1.03 1.15
N ASP A 777 32.55 0.36 0.81
CA ASP A 777 32.60 -0.64 -0.27
C ASP A 777 31.69 -1.84 0.05
N GLU A 778 31.76 -2.35 1.28
CA GLU A 778 30.89 -3.42 1.77
C GLU A 778 29.42 -2.98 1.80
N PHE A 779 29.12 -1.79 2.30
CA PHE A 779 27.76 -1.23 2.35
C PHE A 779 27.14 -1.14 0.95
N LEU A 780 27.87 -0.58 -0.03
CA LEU A 780 27.40 -0.43 -1.41
C LEU A 780 27.27 -1.77 -2.12
N LYS A 781 28.25 -2.67 -1.94
CA LYS A 781 28.23 -4.03 -2.50
C LYS A 781 27.10 -4.89 -1.93
N ASN A 782 26.75 -4.71 -0.67
CA ASN A 782 25.59 -5.32 -0.01
C ASN A 782 24.26 -4.63 -0.34
N GLY A 783 24.29 -3.50 -1.07
CA GLY A 783 23.11 -2.74 -1.47
C GLY A 783 22.40 -2.06 -0.29
N GLY A 784 23.17 -1.66 0.72
CA GLY A 784 22.69 -1.12 1.99
C GLY A 784 23.08 -1.98 3.19
N TYR A 785 22.31 -1.84 4.28
CA TYR A 785 22.53 -2.56 5.54
C TYR A 785 21.20 -3.02 6.14
N GLN A 786 21.21 -4.17 6.80
CA GLN A 786 20.11 -4.67 7.61
C GLN A 786 20.63 -5.09 8.99
N LEU A 787 19.97 -4.59 10.03
CA LEU A 787 20.22 -4.98 11.41
C LEU A 787 19.63 -6.37 11.68
N GLU A 788 20.47 -7.29 12.14
CA GLU A 788 20.03 -8.58 12.67
C GLU A 788 19.21 -8.38 13.97
N ARG A 789 18.09 -9.08 14.08
CA ARG A 789 17.12 -9.00 15.18
C ARG A 789 16.95 -10.37 15.84
N LYS A 790 16.39 -10.43 17.04
CA LYS A 790 16.07 -11.71 17.73
C LYS A 790 14.90 -11.56 18.68
N ASP A 791 14.30 -12.69 19.09
CA ASP A 791 13.28 -12.67 20.13
C ASP A 791 13.85 -12.18 21.47
N GLY A 792 13.12 -11.28 22.13
CA GLY A 792 13.55 -10.66 23.39
C GLY A 792 14.66 -9.61 23.26
N ASP A 793 14.93 -9.07 22.07
CA ASP A 793 15.83 -7.91 21.95
C ASP A 793 15.17 -6.60 22.46
N HIS A 794 16.00 -5.62 22.78
CA HIS A 794 15.57 -4.33 23.32
C HIS A 794 14.86 -3.45 22.28
N PHE A 795 14.85 -3.85 21.00
CA PHE A 795 14.14 -3.19 19.90
C PHE A 795 12.73 -3.76 19.66
N MET A 796 12.18 -4.57 20.57
CA MET A 796 10.79 -5.03 20.46
C MET A 796 9.81 -3.90 20.81
N ASN A 797 8.89 -3.57 19.90
CA ASN A 797 7.87 -2.55 20.14
C ASN A 797 6.63 -3.15 20.81
N ILE A 798 6.27 -2.67 22.00
CA ILE A 798 4.98 -2.99 22.65
C ILE A 798 4.15 -1.72 22.70
N PHE A 799 3.12 -1.67 21.85
CA PHE A 799 2.23 -0.52 21.67
C PHE A 799 1.67 0.03 22.99
N ASP A 800 1.94 1.32 23.24
CA ASP A 800 1.48 2.15 24.37
C ASP A 800 1.59 1.50 25.76
N LYS A 801 2.59 0.63 25.93
CA LYS A 801 2.87 -0.07 27.19
C LYS A 801 3.06 0.89 28.38
N ALA A 802 3.81 1.98 28.19
CA ALA A 802 4.09 2.93 29.27
C ALA A 802 2.81 3.64 29.78
N PHE A 803 1.88 3.98 28.86
CA PHE A 803 0.57 4.52 29.20
C PHE A 803 -0.29 3.52 29.98
N VAL A 804 -0.22 2.23 29.63
CA VAL A 804 -1.00 1.19 30.34
C VAL A 804 -0.40 0.79 31.69
N GLU A 805 0.92 0.88 31.86
CA GLU A 805 1.59 0.60 33.14
C GLU A 805 1.49 1.78 34.13
N ASP A 806 1.51 3.02 33.65
CA ASP A 806 1.38 4.24 34.47
C ASP A 806 0.77 5.39 33.63
N PRO A 807 -0.57 5.49 33.55
CA PRO A 807 -1.26 6.51 32.74
C PRO A 807 -1.16 7.93 33.32
N GLU A 808 -0.87 8.09 34.61
CA GLU A 808 -0.68 9.40 35.23
C GLU A 808 0.70 9.99 34.87
N ALA A 809 1.75 9.15 34.85
CA ALA A 809 3.09 9.57 34.43
C ALA A 809 3.26 9.62 32.90
N ASN A 810 2.49 8.83 32.15
CA ASN A 810 2.60 8.71 30.69
C ASN A 810 1.26 8.95 29.95
N PRO A 811 0.54 10.07 30.20
CA PRO A 811 -0.74 10.34 29.57
C PRO A 811 -0.61 10.48 28.05
N VAL A 812 -1.63 10.04 27.31
CA VAL A 812 -1.70 10.28 25.86
C VAL A 812 -2.05 11.74 25.58
N ALA A 813 -1.64 12.27 24.43
CA ALA A 813 -1.78 13.70 24.10
C ALA A 813 -3.20 14.13 23.64
N THR A 814 -4.23 13.64 24.32
CA THR A 814 -5.64 14.05 24.18
C THR A 814 -5.98 15.18 25.16
N THR A 815 -7.23 15.67 25.15
CA THR A 815 -7.68 16.70 26.10
C THR A 815 -7.70 16.17 27.54
N SER A 816 -8.05 14.90 27.71
CA SER A 816 -8.21 14.22 29.01
C SER A 816 -6.98 13.48 29.51
N GLY A 817 -5.94 13.29 28.69
CA GLY A 817 -4.82 12.38 28.99
C GLY A 817 -5.14 10.88 28.79
N LYS A 818 -6.39 10.55 28.42
CA LYS A 818 -6.91 9.20 28.17
C LYS A 818 -7.32 9.01 26.70
N TYR A 819 -7.61 7.78 26.29
CA TYR A 819 -8.28 7.53 25.00
C TYR A 819 -9.74 7.99 25.04
N GLU A 820 -10.12 8.89 24.14
CA GLU A 820 -11.44 9.53 24.14
C GLU A 820 -12.40 8.78 23.21
N ILE A 821 -13.29 7.96 23.78
CA ILE A 821 -14.43 7.36 23.08
C ILE A 821 -15.50 8.43 22.84
N TYR A 822 -15.86 9.19 23.88
CA TYR A 822 -16.52 10.48 23.73
C TYR A 822 -15.45 11.55 23.51
N CYS A 823 -15.38 12.11 22.30
CA CYS A 823 -14.34 13.04 21.90
C CYS A 823 -14.95 14.34 21.35
N GLN A 824 -15.16 15.32 22.23
CA GLN A 824 -15.73 16.62 21.84
C GLN A 824 -14.76 17.43 20.96
N SER A 825 -13.45 17.35 21.23
CA SER A 825 -12.40 17.99 20.44
C SER A 825 -12.41 17.55 18.97
N LEU A 826 -12.71 16.27 18.70
CA LEU A 826 -12.93 15.74 17.36
C LEU A 826 -14.15 16.35 16.69
N LYS A 827 -15.28 16.45 17.40
CA LYS A 827 -16.48 17.09 16.88
C LYS A 827 -16.24 18.57 16.56
N ASP A 828 -15.68 19.32 17.50
CA ASP A 828 -15.37 20.76 17.33
C ASP A 828 -14.39 21.00 16.19
N TYR A 829 -13.46 20.07 15.96
CA TYR A 829 -12.54 20.13 14.82
C TYR A 829 -13.29 19.95 13.49
N TYR A 830 -14.17 18.95 13.40
CA TYR A 830 -14.96 18.69 12.20
C TYR A 830 -15.93 19.84 11.90
N ASP A 831 -16.65 20.32 12.91
CA ASP A 831 -17.55 21.48 12.82
C ASP A 831 -16.82 22.78 12.44
N ARG A 832 -15.48 22.85 12.58
CA ARG A 832 -14.65 24.01 12.22
C ARG A 832 -13.97 23.88 10.86
N ALA A 833 -13.52 22.68 10.48
CA ALA A 833 -12.52 22.50 9.42
C ALA A 833 -12.89 21.47 8.33
N CYS A 834 -13.96 20.68 8.50
CA CYS A 834 -14.27 19.52 7.66
C CYS A 834 -15.58 19.67 6.86
N PHE A 835 -15.75 18.82 5.83
CA PHE A 835 -16.86 18.92 4.87
C PHE A 835 -18.02 17.93 5.08
N ASN A 836 -17.88 16.95 5.98
CA ASN A 836 -18.97 16.04 6.36
C ASN A 836 -19.06 15.91 7.88
N ASP A 837 -20.21 15.47 8.39
CA ASP A 837 -20.48 15.47 9.82
C ASP A 837 -19.83 14.32 10.59
N ILE A 838 -19.59 14.58 11.88
CA ILE A 838 -19.20 13.59 12.88
C ILE A 838 -19.93 13.88 14.20
N ASP A 839 -20.15 12.83 14.98
CA ASP A 839 -20.62 12.93 16.36
C ASP A 839 -19.42 12.85 17.31
N ALA A 840 -19.52 13.44 18.50
CA ALA A 840 -18.54 13.23 19.57
C ALA A 840 -18.50 11.76 20.03
N LEU A 841 -19.61 11.02 19.86
CA LEU A 841 -19.73 9.58 20.07
C LEU A 841 -19.56 8.80 18.76
N PRO A 842 -18.94 7.61 18.78
CA PRO A 842 -18.90 6.73 17.61
C PRO A 842 -20.31 6.23 17.28
N LYS A 843 -20.82 6.56 16.08
CA LYS A 843 -22.15 6.16 15.61
C LYS A 843 -22.10 5.81 14.11
N TYR A 844 -22.65 4.66 13.73
CA TYR A 844 -22.84 4.26 12.35
C TYR A 844 -23.84 5.20 11.66
N LYS A 845 -23.56 5.49 10.39
CA LYS A 845 -24.42 6.28 9.53
C LYS A 845 -24.33 5.70 8.12
N ALA A 846 -25.49 5.38 7.52
CA ALA A 846 -25.55 4.83 6.18
C ALA A 846 -24.89 5.79 5.17
N CYS A 847 -23.99 5.28 4.33
CA CYS A 847 -23.38 6.08 3.28
C CYS A 847 -24.48 6.50 2.26
N PRO A 848 -24.52 7.76 1.79
CA PRO A 848 -25.54 8.22 0.84
C PRO A 848 -25.60 7.41 -0.47
N GLU A 849 -24.46 6.83 -0.87
CA GLU A 849 -24.31 5.88 -1.98
C GLU A 849 -23.75 4.53 -1.50
N GLY A 850 -24.20 4.09 -0.33
CA GLY A 850 -23.91 2.78 0.24
C GLY A 850 -24.91 1.69 -0.16
N TYR A 851 -24.77 0.54 0.49
CA TYR A 851 -25.64 -0.63 0.32
C TYR A 851 -27.14 -0.30 0.46
N GLU A 852 -27.50 0.56 1.42
CA GLU A 852 -28.89 0.90 1.71
C GLU A 852 -29.60 1.65 0.59
N ARG A 853 -28.84 2.34 -0.28
CA ARG A 853 -29.37 2.90 -1.53
C ARG A 853 -29.32 1.87 -2.65
N ALA A 854 -28.20 1.16 -2.81
CA ALA A 854 -28.03 0.10 -3.81
C ALA A 854 -29.11 -0.99 -3.76
N LYS A 855 -29.62 -1.35 -2.58
CA LYS A 855 -30.72 -2.32 -2.40
C LYS A 855 -32.09 -1.81 -2.88
N THR A 856 -32.21 -0.52 -3.22
CA THR A 856 -33.46 0.14 -3.64
C THR A 856 -33.38 0.83 -5.02
N GLU A 857 -32.19 0.99 -5.60
CA GLU A 857 -32.00 1.62 -6.92
C GLU A 857 -31.66 0.53 -7.95
N ASP A 858 -32.62 0.18 -8.82
CA ASP A 858 -32.48 -0.96 -9.74
C ASP A 858 -31.35 -0.78 -10.78
N GLU A 859 -31.08 0.46 -11.20
CA GLU A 859 -30.10 0.76 -12.25
C GLU A 859 -28.65 0.79 -11.71
N TYR A 860 -28.39 1.58 -10.67
CA TYR A 860 -27.06 1.74 -10.05
C TYR A 860 -26.96 0.91 -8.77
N ARG A 861 -27.08 -0.41 -8.92
CA ARG A 861 -27.21 -1.35 -7.79
C ARG A 861 -25.90 -1.98 -7.27
N PHE A 862 -24.78 -1.77 -7.96
CA PHE A 862 -23.51 -2.40 -7.61
C PHE A 862 -22.59 -1.44 -6.88
N GLN A 863 -22.12 -1.82 -5.69
CA GLN A 863 -21.08 -1.08 -4.96
C GLN A 863 -19.70 -1.37 -5.60
N LEU A 864 -18.98 -0.32 -6.01
CA LEU A 864 -17.64 -0.42 -6.58
C LEU A 864 -16.55 -0.25 -5.50
N ILE A 865 -15.59 -1.17 -5.49
CA ILE A 865 -14.32 -1.07 -4.74
C ILE A 865 -13.17 -0.86 -5.73
N THR A 866 -12.27 0.07 -5.42
CA THR A 866 -11.09 0.36 -6.26
C THR A 866 -9.79 -0.14 -5.61
N ALA A 867 -9.60 -1.46 -5.66
CA ALA A 867 -8.50 -2.14 -4.97
C ALA A 867 -7.12 -1.87 -5.60
N HIS A 868 -6.06 -1.83 -4.78
CA HIS A 868 -4.69 -1.94 -5.29
C HIS A 868 -4.42 -3.39 -5.74
N VAL A 869 -3.70 -3.56 -6.85
CA VAL A 869 -3.46 -4.86 -7.51
C VAL A 869 -1.98 -5.25 -7.52
N ILE A 870 -1.70 -6.53 -7.73
CA ILE A 870 -0.33 -7.05 -7.73
C ILE A 870 0.54 -6.54 -8.88
N ARG A 871 -0.07 -6.17 -10.02
CA ARG A 871 0.62 -5.95 -11.31
C ARG A 871 1.26 -4.55 -11.49
N HIS A 872 0.75 -3.53 -10.81
CA HIS A 872 1.35 -2.18 -10.80
C HIS A 872 1.30 -1.55 -9.39
N SER A 873 2.15 -0.54 -9.15
CA SER A 873 2.10 0.29 -7.93
C SER A 873 1.48 1.62 -8.32
N HIS A 874 0.26 1.87 -7.86
CA HIS A 874 -0.60 2.89 -8.46
C HIS A 874 -0.68 2.67 -9.98
N SER A 875 -0.19 3.64 -10.76
CA SER A 875 -0.05 3.60 -12.22
C SER A 875 1.35 3.21 -12.73
N SER A 876 2.36 3.14 -11.85
CA SER A 876 3.71 2.73 -12.22
C SER A 876 3.76 1.22 -12.47
N PHE A 877 4.47 0.79 -13.52
CA PHE A 877 4.48 -0.57 -14.09
C PHE A 877 3.26 -0.96 -14.95
N ALA A 878 2.23 -0.10 -15.11
CA ALA A 878 1.08 -0.44 -15.96
C ALA A 878 1.42 -0.51 -17.47
N HIS A 879 2.62 -0.10 -17.87
CA HIS A 879 3.16 -0.30 -19.23
C HIS A 879 3.94 -1.61 -19.41
N VAL A 880 4.17 -2.39 -18.34
CA VAL A 880 4.97 -3.61 -18.41
C VAL A 880 4.09 -4.77 -18.88
N LYS A 881 4.07 -4.98 -20.20
CA LYS A 881 3.22 -5.96 -20.89
C LYS A 881 3.21 -7.37 -20.26
N GLN A 882 4.35 -7.85 -19.72
CA GLN A 882 4.40 -9.16 -19.05
C GLN A 882 3.58 -9.21 -17.75
N LEU A 883 3.51 -8.10 -16.99
CA LEU A 883 2.69 -8.03 -15.78
C LEU A 883 1.20 -7.96 -16.15
N ASP A 884 0.86 -7.28 -17.23
CA ASP A 884 -0.49 -7.18 -17.77
C ASP A 884 -1.00 -8.52 -18.34
N GLU A 885 -0.12 -9.31 -18.97
CA GLU A 885 -0.41 -10.65 -19.49
C GLU A 885 -0.65 -11.66 -18.36
N ILE A 886 0.24 -11.70 -17.36
CA ILE A 886 0.16 -12.64 -16.22
C ILE A 886 -1.00 -12.27 -15.28
N PHE A 887 -1.26 -10.98 -15.09
CA PHE A 887 -2.25 -10.47 -14.12
C PHE A 887 -3.29 -9.58 -14.82
N ALA A 888 -4.26 -10.22 -15.47
CA ALA A 888 -5.43 -9.52 -16.00
C ALA A 888 -6.16 -8.71 -14.91
N ASN A 889 -6.34 -7.40 -15.13
CA ASN A 889 -7.08 -6.52 -14.22
C ASN A 889 -8.58 -6.50 -14.61
N ASP A 890 -9.21 -7.67 -14.72
CA ASP A 890 -10.64 -7.79 -15.09
C ASP A 890 -11.55 -7.26 -13.96
N LEU A 891 -12.75 -6.79 -14.31
CA LEU A 891 -13.78 -6.42 -13.32
C LEU A 891 -14.23 -7.68 -12.56
N LEU A 892 -13.93 -7.76 -11.27
CA LEU A 892 -14.40 -8.87 -10.43
C LEU A 892 -15.86 -8.63 -10.07
N MET A 893 -16.71 -9.63 -10.32
CA MET A 893 -18.15 -9.61 -10.02
C MET A 893 -18.54 -10.90 -9.29
N SER A 894 -19.52 -10.86 -8.39
CA SER A 894 -20.03 -12.08 -7.76
C SER A 894 -20.52 -13.09 -8.82
N ALA A 895 -20.17 -14.36 -8.69
CA ALA A 895 -20.64 -15.42 -9.60
C ALA A 895 -22.17 -15.58 -9.58
N TYR A 896 -22.84 -15.15 -8.50
CA TYR A 896 -24.29 -15.05 -8.45
C TYR A 896 -24.79 -13.96 -9.41
N ASP A 897 -24.30 -12.73 -9.28
CA ASP A 897 -24.76 -11.59 -10.10
C ASP A 897 -24.45 -11.77 -11.58
N ALA A 898 -23.25 -12.27 -11.90
CA ALA A 898 -22.86 -12.59 -13.27
C ALA A 898 -23.81 -13.62 -13.90
N LYS A 899 -24.23 -14.63 -13.14
CA LYS A 899 -25.21 -15.63 -13.60
C LYS A 899 -26.58 -15.00 -13.84
N GLN A 900 -27.05 -14.10 -12.97
CA GLN A 900 -28.33 -13.40 -13.17
C GLN A 900 -28.31 -12.46 -14.38
N ALA A 901 -27.17 -11.81 -14.64
CA ALA A 901 -26.97 -10.91 -15.78
C ALA A 901 -26.58 -11.63 -17.09
N GLY A 902 -26.37 -12.95 -17.07
CA GLY A 902 -25.96 -13.72 -18.24
C GLY A 902 -24.52 -13.44 -18.72
N PHE A 903 -23.65 -12.97 -17.83
CA PHE A 903 -22.24 -12.72 -18.10
C PHE A 903 -21.37 -13.96 -17.88
N LYS A 904 -20.36 -14.14 -18.72
CA LYS A 904 -19.31 -15.17 -18.57
C LYS A 904 -17.94 -14.52 -18.36
N LYS A 905 -16.98 -15.30 -17.85
CA LYS A 905 -15.59 -14.84 -17.73
C LYS A 905 -15.06 -14.43 -19.11
N GLY A 906 -14.56 -13.20 -19.21
CA GLY A 906 -14.01 -12.63 -20.44
C GLY A 906 -15.01 -11.83 -21.28
N ASP A 907 -16.32 -11.86 -20.97
CA ASP A 907 -17.29 -10.98 -21.61
C ASP A 907 -16.91 -9.51 -21.39
N TRP A 908 -16.94 -8.70 -22.44
CA TRP A 908 -16.79 -7.24 -22.32
C TRP A 908 -18.09 -6.62 -21.79
N VAL A 909 -17.95 -5.84 -20.71
CA VAL A 909 -19.01 -5.06 -20.07
C VAL A 909 -18.68 -3.57 -20.10
N LEU A 910 -19.73 -2.76 -20.24
CA LEU A 910 -19.69 -1.33 -20.00
C LEU A 910 -20.07 -1.11 -18.52
N VAL A 911 -19.25 -0.38 -17.78
CA VAL A 911 -19.53 0.02 -16.40
C VAL A 911 -19.70 1.53 -16.38
N THR A 912 -20.81 2.02 -15.84
CA THR A 912 -21.12 3.46 -15.80
C THR A 912 -21.53 3.96 -14.41
N THR A 913 -21.34 5.26 -14.17
CA THR A 913 -21.88 5.97 -13.01
C THR A 913 -22.91 7.03 -13.41
N LYS A 914 -23.66 7.50 -12.42
CA LYS A 914 -24.67 8.55 -12.58
C LYS A 914 -24.09 9.91 -12.99
N GLU A 915 -22.80 10.13 -12.72
CA GLU A 915 -22.02 11.32 -13.08
C GLU A 915 -21.53 11.29 -14.55
N GLY A 916 -21.82 10.22 -15.29
CA GLY A 916 -21.37 10.06 -16.68
C GLY A 916 -19.99 9.42 -16.84
N GLY A 917 -19.38 8.92 -15.76
CA GLY A 917 -18.18 8.09 -15.86
C GLY A 917 -18.49 6.78 -16.58
N ALA A 918 -17.68 6.39 -17.57
CA ALA A 918 -17.87 5.19 -18.37
C ALA A 918 -16.54 4.48 -18.68
N VAL A 919 -16.45 3.18 -18.37
CA VAL A 919 -15.28 2.33 -18.69
C VAL A 919 -15.71 1.04 -19.38
N ALA A 920 -14.89 0.53 -20.29
CA ALA A 920 -15.07 -0.80 -20.89
C ALA A 920 -14.09 -1.81 -20.29
N ARG A 921 -14.61 -2.91 -19.73
CA ARG A 921 -13.78 -3.92 -19.06
C ARG A 921 -14.28 -5.34 -19.32
N ARG A 922 -13.38 -6.32 -19.36
CA ARG A 922 -13.79 -7.73 -19.24
C ARG A 922 -14.26 -8.03 -17.83
N VAL A 923 -15.27 -8.87 -17.67
CA VAL A 923 -15.75 -9.35 -16.37
C VAL A 923 -15.15 -10.71 -16.00
N ASN A 924 -14.83 -10.89 -14.73
CA ASN A 924 -14.34 -12.15 -14.15
C ASN A 924 -15.22 -12.56 -12.95
N PRO A 925 -16.20 -13.47 -13.14
CA PRO A 925 -17.08 -13.95 -12.08
C PRO A 925 -16.33 -14.74 -10.98
N MET A 926 -16.51 -14.33 -9.72
CA MET A 926 -15.84 -14.88 -8.54
C MET A 926 -16.85 -15.52 -7.57
N PRO A 927 -16.65 -16.78 -7.10
CA PRO A 927 -17.59 -17.46 -6.22
C PRO A 927 -17.57 -16.97 -4.76
N HIS A 928 -16.55 -16.21 -4.36
CA HIS A 928 -16.32 -15.74 -2.98
C HIS A 928 -16.20 -14.21 -2.92
N LEU A 929 -17.12 -13.53 -3.61
CA LEU A 929 -17.32 -12.07 -3.60
C LEU A 929 -18.81 -11.83 -3.31
N MET A 930 -19.10 -10.95 -2.35
CA MET A 930 -20.47 -10.67 -1.92
C MET A 930 -21.37 -10.19 -3.09
N PRO A 931 -22.62 -10.70 -3.21
CA PRO A 931 -23.57 -10.18 -4.18
C PRO A 931 -23.84 -8.68 -4.00
N GLY A 932 -23.99 -7.97 -5.11
CA GLY A 932 -24.13 -6.51 -5.14
C GLY A 932 -22.80 -5.74 -5.04
N VAL A 933 -21.65 -6.43 -4.99
CA VAL A 933 -20.32 -5.81 -4.91
C VAL A 933 -19.48 -6.18 -6.13
N VAL A 934 -18.77 -5.19 -6.69
CA VAL A 934 -17.80 -5.36 -7.78
C VAL A 934 -16.48 -4.68 -7.47
N ILE A 935 -15.39 -5.18 -8.05
CA ILE A 935 -14.04 -4.68 -7.80
C ILE A 935 -13.32 -4.44 -9.12
N LEU A 936 -12.80 -3.23 -9.29
CA LEU A 936 -11.92 -2.86 -10.40
C LEU A 936 -10.58 -2.40 -9.84
N GLY A 937 -9.46 -2.96 -10.32
CA GLY A 937 -8.16 -2.55 -9.82
C GLY A 937 -7.81 -1.13 -10.22
N GLN A 938 -7.48 -0.27 -9.25
CA GLN A 938 -7.05 1.10 -9.53
C GLN A 938 -5.75 1.11 -10.35
N GLY A 939 -5.49 2.23 -11.05
CA GLY A 939 -4.16 2.52 -11.60
C GLY A 939 -3.92 2.12 -13.04
N ASN A 940 -4.85 1.44 -13.71
CA ASN A 940 -4.82 1.31 -15.18
C ASN A 940 -4.61 2.69 -15.83
N TRP A 941 -3.85 2.74 -16.91
CA TRP A 941 -3.68 3.96 -17.68
C TRP A 941 -4.96 4.29 -18.43
N ARG A 942 -5.55 5.45 -18.12
CA ARG A 942 -6.72 6.01 -18.80
C ARG A 942 -6.46 6.10 -20.30
N LYS A 943 -7.45 5.70 -21.11
CA LYS A 943 -7.46 5.94 -22.57
C LYS A 943 -8.90 6.16 -23.01
N ILE A 944 -9.27 7.42 -23.23
CA ILE A 944 -10.59 7.81 -23.71
C ILE A 944 -10.68 7.55 -25.21
N ASP A 945 -11.64 6.74 -25.64
CA ASP A 945 -12.07 6.71 -27.03
C ASP A 945 -12.82 8.02 -27.34
N GLN A 946 -12.24 8.85 -28.20
CA GLN A 946 -12.77 10.18 -28.54
C GLN A 946 -14.09 10.13 -29.34
N GLN A 947 -14.47 8.98 -29.91
CA GLN A 947 -15.76 8.83 -30.61
C GLN A 947 -16.90 8.45 -29.65
N THR A 948 -16.63 7.60 -28.66
CA THR A 948 -17.65 7.07 -27.75
C THR A 948 -17.65 7.70 -26.36
N GLY A 949 -16.57 8.41 -25.99
CA GLY A 949 -16.35 8.93 -24.64
C GLY A 949 -15.99 7.86 -23.60
N VAL A 950 -15.88 6.59 -24.00
CA VAL A 950 -15.62 5.48 -23.08
C VAL A 950 -14.12 5.36 -22.79
N ASP A 951 -13.77 5.24 -21.52
CA ASP A 951 -12.40 4.90 -21.12
C ASP A 951 -12.15 3.40 -21.35
N VAL A 952 -11.55 3.08 -22.50
CA VAL A 952 -11.13 1.73 -22.87
C VAL A 952 -9.85 1.30 -22.16
N GLY A 953 -9.09 2.26 -21.61
CA GLY A 953 -8.03 2.01 -20.62
C GLY A 953 -8.58 1.47 -19.30
N ALA A 954 -9.82 1.83 -18.98
CA ALA A 954 -10.58 1.45 -17.80
C ALA A 954 -9.85 1.81 -16.50
N ASN A 955 -9.49 3.08 -16.37
CA ASN A 955 -9.05 3.67 -15.11
C ASN A 955 -10.24 3.69 -14.13
N ALA A 956 -10.07 3.09 -12.96
CA ALA A 956 -11.15 2.99 -11.97
C ALA A 956 -11.64 4.36 -11.45
N ASN A 957 -10.80 5.40 -11.49
CA ASN A 957 -11.15 6.74 -11.05
C ASN A 957 -11.97 7.53 -12.08
N THR A 958 -12.06 7.05 -13.34
CA THR A 958 -13.11 7.49 -14.29
C THR A 958 -14.51 7.22 -13.73
N LEU A 959 -14.67 6.23 -12.85
CA LEU A 959 -15.91 5.90 -12.13
C LEU A 959 -15.96 6.47 -10.69
N CYS A 960 -14.96 7.23 -10.24
CA CYS A 960 -14.96 7.78 -8.88
C CYS A 960 -15.36 9.25 -8.88
N LYS A 961 -16.17 9.66 -7.90
CA LYS A 961 -16.66 11.04 -7.77
C LYS A 961 -15.60 12.04 -7.32
N SER A 962 -15.87 13.30 -7.61
CA SER A 962 -15.13 14.49 -7.15
C SER A 962 -15.57 14.92 -5.73
N ASP A 963 -15.87 13.97 -4.84
CA ASP A 963 -16.43 14.26 -3.51
C ASP A 963 -15.38 14.89 -2.59
N LEU A 964 -15.77 15.91 -1.84
CA LEU A 964 -14.93 16.58 -0.85
C LEU A 964 -15.48 16.28 0.56
N LEU A 965 -14.71 15.54 1.37
CA LEU A 965 -15.14 14.95 2.63
C LEU A 965 -14.08 15.11 3.73
N GLY A 966 -14.53 15.19 4.99
CA GLY A 966 -13.64 15.24 6.15
C GLY A 966 -12.56 16.32 6.03
N ASP A 967 -11.31 15.91 6.25
CA ASP A 967 -10.07 16.68 6.11
C ASP A 967 -9.52 16.73 4.67
N GLY A 968 -10.41 16.58 3.67
CA GLY A 968 -10.05 16.48 2.25
C GLY A 968 -9.70 15.06 1.81
N TYR A 969 -10.37 14.03 2.35
CA TYR A 969 -10.15 12.63 1.97
C TYR A 969 -11.08 12.16 0.83
N GLN A 970 -10.62 11.20 0.02
CA GLN A 970 -11.38 10.67 -1.13
C GLN A 970 -12.20 9.41 -0.81
N SER A 971 -13.46 9.40 -1.27
CA SER A 971 -14.48 8.33 -1.15
C SER A 971 -14.36 7.24 -2.24
N TYR A 972 -13.15 6.80 -2.55
CA TYR A 972 -12.86 5.81 -3.59
C TYR A 972 -13.71 4.53 -3.55
N ASN A 973 -14.23 4.15 -2.37
CA ASN A 973 -15.05 2.96 -2.15
C ASN A 973 -16.53 3.30 -1.81
N SER A 974 -17.05 4.45 -2.26
CA SER A 974 -18.46 4.83 -2.15
C SER A 974 -19.03 5.32 -3.48
N ASN A 975 -18.94 4.45 -4.49
CA ASN A 975 -19.47 4.69 -5.83
C ASN A 975 -20.45 3.58 -6.19
N LEU A 976 -21.63 3.94 -6.70
CA LEU A 976 -22.61 2.99 -7.24
C LEU A 976 -22.51 2.95 -8.77
N VAL A 977 -22.45 1.74 -9.33
CA VAL A 977 -22.29 1.52 -10.76
C VAL A 977 -23.42 0.70 -11.37
N LYS A 978 -23.70 1.00 -12.63
CA LYS A 978 -24.49 0.18 -13.55
C LYS A 978 -23.53 -0.67 -14.40
N ILE A 979 -23.94 -1.89 -14.76
CA ILE A 979 -23.11 -2.82 -15.55
C ILE A 979 -23.96 -3.43 -16.65
N GLU A 980 -23.57 -3.18 -17.90
CA GLU A 980 -24.27 -3.62 -19.11
C GLU A 980 -23.29 -4.35 -20.05
N ARG A 981 -23.80 -5.06 -21.06
CA ARG A 981 -22.91 -5.63 -22.09
C ARG A 981 -22.31 -4.50 -22.91
N TYR A 982 -20.99 -4.52 -23.12
CA TYR A 982 -20.35 -3.55 -24.01
C TYR A 982 -20.80 -3.80 -25.46
N VAL A 983 -21.13 -2.71 -26.16
CA VAL A 983 -21.51 -2.73 -27.58
C VAL A 983 -20.63 -1.70 -28.28
N GLY A 984 -19.66 -2.20 -29.05
CA GLY A 984 -18.62 -1.42 -29.72
C GLY A 984 -17.67 -2.36 -30.46
N GLU A 985 -16.54 -1.85 -30.92
CA GLU A 985 -15.49 -2.67 -31.57
C GLU A 985 -14.85 -3.67 -30.59
N GLU A 986 -14.27 -4.75 -31.10
CA GLU A 986 -13.63 -5.76 -30.24
C GLU A 986 -12.35 -5.19 -29.59
N LEU A 987 -12.42 -4.96 -28.28
CA LEU A 987 -11.28 -4.42 -27.53
C LEU A 987 -10.22 -5.50 -27.29
N LEU A 988 -8.96 -5.16 -27.58
CA LEU A 988 -7.81 -6.00 -27.27
C LEU A 988 -7.49 -5.99 -25.76
N PRO A 989 -7.00 -7.11 -25.19
CA PRO A 989 -6.39 -7.14 -23.86
C PRO A 989 -5.17 -6.21 -23.76
N GLU A 990 -4.92 -5.59 -22.61
CA GLU A 990 -3.89 -4.54 -22.45
C GLU A 990 -2.52 -4.90 -23.04
N TYR A 991 -1.99 -6.09 -22.74
CA TYR A 991 -0.66 -6.52 -23.21
C TYR A 991 -0.53 -6.57 -24.75
N LYS A 992 -1.65 -6.70 -25.48
CA LYS A 992 -1.71 -6.67 -26.95
C LYS A 992 -1.94 -5.28 -27.54
N ARG A 993 -2.21 -4.26 -26.74
CA ARG A 993 -2.45 -2.90 -27.23
C ARG A 993 -1.15 -2.27 -27.74
N ALA A 994 -1.30 -1.38 -28.72
CA ALA A 994 -0.23 -0.47 -29.11
C ALA A 994 0.17 0.44 -27.92
N PRO A 995 1.45 0.77 -27.76
CA PRO A 995 1.91 1.69 -26.73
C PRO A 995 1.34 3.10 -26.95
N LEU A 996 1.37 3.94 -25.91
CA LEU A 996 1.04 5.36 -26.07
C LEU A 996 2.06 6.08 -26.96
N THR A 997 3.33 5.66 -26.93
CA THR A 997 4.39 6.16 -27.82
C THR A 997 4.23 5.78 -29.29
N ALA A 998 3.18 5.07 -29.70
CA ALA A 998 2.97 4.68 -31.11
C ALA A 998 2.76 5.86 -32.09
N GLY A 999 2.62 7.09 -31.58
CA GLY A 999 2.55 8.34 -32.35
C GLY A 999 3.61 9.38 -31.97
N LEU A 1000 4.72 8.98 -31.32
CA LEU A 1000 5.89 9.83 -31.02
C LEU A 1000 7.07 9.60 -31.97
#